data_AF-A0A453TAB3-F1
#
_entry.id   AF-A0A453TAB3-F1
#
_cell.length_a   1.000
_cell.length_b   1.000
_cell.length_c   1.000
_cell.angle_alpha   90.00
_cell.angle_beta   90.00
_cell.angle_gamma   90.00
#
_symmetry.space_group_name_H-M   'P 1'
#
loop_
_entity.id
_entity.type
_entity.pdbx_description
1 polymer ?
#
loop_
_entity_poly.entity_id
_entity_poly.type
_entity_poly.pdbx_seq_one_letter_code
_entity_poly.pdbx_strand_id
1 'polypeptide(L)'
;RTTRISPTIQNIARILTGNDTLPEFLKNDFVRLLNSIDKKMLHSDDLKLQKQALQRIRKLVEMMGPYLSTHAPKIMVLLIFATDKEALQMDGLDVLHFFIKQLAEVSSTSIKYVMSQVVAAFIPSLEKCRECPSVHLRKIVEILEELVVKNSKLLKQHIRELPLLPSLPSLSEVNKIIQEARGSMTLQDHLKDAVDGLNHESLNVRYMVACELSKLFKVKREDVTALIIGEDTSDLDVISALIMALLKGCAEESRTMVGQRLKLVCADCLGALGAVDPAKFKVILCERFKIECSDDDLIFELIHKHLARAFRAASDTTVQDSAALAIQELLKLAGCQSLPKEDNGEDSSSCEMSRRGQKLWGRFSSYVKEIIAPCLTSRFHLPSVNDAALLGPIYRPTMSFRRWIYYWIRKLTSHATGSRYGIFSACRGIVRHDMPTALYLLPYLVLNAVCYGTPEARQSITDEILSVLNAAASESSGAIVQGVTGGQSEVCVQAIFTLLDNLGQWVDDLKQEIALSQSNNAMAGRQAGKLNEESCSNNGHDQLLVQCSNVAELLAAIPKVTLAKTSFRCQAHARALAYFESHVREKSGSSNPAAECSGTFSDDDISFLMEIYGGLDEPDGLLGLANLRNSSSLQDQLIINEKAGNWAEV
;
A
#
# COMPACT_ATOMS: atom_id res chain seq x y z
N ARG A 1 7.84 13.55 44.93
CA ARG A 1 9.08 12.84 44.49
C ARG A 1 9.48 13.14 43.03
N THR A 2 8.57 13.59 42.16
CA THR A 2 8.82 13.88 40.73
C THR A 2 9.51 15.22 40.42
N THR A 3 9.40 16.22 41.30
CA THR A 3 9.99 17.56 41.12
C THR A 3 11.53 17.58 41.17
N ARG A 4 12.17 16.58 41.77
CA ARG A 4 13.64 16.47 41.81
C ARG A 4 14.26 15.82 40.58
N ILE A 5 13.48 15.25 39.66
CA ILE A 5 14.02 14.44 38.55
C ILE A 5 14.78 15.29 37.54
N SER A 6 14.23 16.45 37.14
CA SER A 6 14.85 17.36 36.17
C SER A 6 16.24 17.86 36.62
N PRO A 7 16.43 18.38 37.85
CA PRO A 7 17.75 18.83 38.29
C PRO A 7 18.74 17.67 38.51
N THR A 8 18.29 16.47 38.90
CA THR A 8 19.20 15.32 39.03
C THR A 8 19.70 14.82 37.67
N ILE A 9 18.82 14.78 36.65
CA ILE A 9 19.23 14.41 35.28
C ILE A 9 20.15 15.50 34.70
N GLN A 10 19.90 16.79 34.96
CA GLN A 10 20.81 17.87 34.59
C GLN A 10 22.20 17.71 35.21
N ASN A 11 22.27 17.34 36.50
CA ASN A 11 23.54 17.08 37.16
C ASN A 11 24.27 15.86 36.56
N ILE A 12 23.54 14.79 36.19
CA ILE A 12 24.11 13.61 35.53
C ILE A 12 24.61 13.97 34.12
N ALA A 13 23.85 14.75 33.35
CA ALA A 13 24.24 15.21 32.01
C ALA A 13 25.52 16.07 32.06
N ARG A 14 25.62 16.98 33.03
CA ARG A 14 26.84 17.76 33.27
C ARG A 14 28.05 16.89 33.58
N ILE A 15 27.88 15.86 34.40
CA ILE A 15 28.96 14.94 34.80
C ILE A 15 29.42 14.06 33.62
N LEU A 16 28.49 13.57 32.77
CA LEU A 16 28.79 12.59 31.73
C LEU A 16 29.22 13.21 30.39
N THR A 17 28.74 14.40 30.04
CA THR A 17 28.95 14.99 28.70
C THR A 17 29.67 16.33 28.69
N GLY A 18 29.89 16.96 29.85
CA GLY A 18 30.54 18.28 29.93
C GLY A 18 29.75 19.46 29.33
N ASN A 19 28.58 19.20 28.72
CA ASN A 19 27.67 20.21 28.19
C ASN A 19 26.57 20.55 29.21
N ASP A 20 26.20 21.84 29.29
CA ASP A 20 25.13 22.36 30.16
C ASP A 20 23.71 22.15 29.59
N THR A 21 23.59 21.71 28.33
CA THR A 21 22.35 21.61 27.56
C THR A 21 21.71 20.23 27.71
N LEU A 22 20.86 20.06 28.74
CA LEU A 22 20.02 18.87 28.96
C LEU A 22 19.35 18.29 27.68
N PRO A 23 18.82 19.11 26.74
CA PRO A 23 18.22 18.60 25.51
C PRO A 23 19.16 17.80 24.60
N GLU A 24 20.44 18.18 24.52
CA GLU A 24 21.43 17.49 23.66
C GLU A 24 21.82 16.13 24.22
N PHE A 25 21.97 16.04 25.55
CA PHE A 25 22.19 14.77 26.24
C PHE A 25 21.01 13.82 26.01
N LEU A 26 19.78 14.32 26.18
CA LEU A 26 18.58 13.51 26.02
C LEU A 26 18.40 13.03 24.57
N LYS A 27 18.80 13.79 23.55
CA LYS A 27 18.66 13.42 22.13
C LYS A 27 19.10 11.99 21.82
N ASN A 28 20.23 11.54 22.36
CA ASN A 28 20.81 10.22 22.04
C ASN A 28 20.16 9.06 22.81
N ASP A 29 19.68 9.31 24.03
CA ASP A 29 19.10 8.28 24.90
C ASP A 29 17.56 8.31 24.95
N PHE A 30 16.93 9.32 24.34
CA PHE A 30 15.49 9.54 24.36
C PHE A 30 14.70 8.34 23.87
N VAL A 31 15.11 7.77 22.73
CA VAL A 31 14.46 6.60 22.15
C VAL A 31 14.50 5.41 23.11
N ARG A 32 15.61 5.19 23.82
CA ARG A 32 15.72 4.10 24.80
C ARG A 32 14.81 4.33 26.01
N LEU A 33 14.76 5.57 26.51
CA LEU A 33 13.87 5.95 27.61
C LEU A 33 12.40 5.77 27.20
N LEU A 34 12.05 6.22 26.00
CA LEU A 34 10.68 6.09 25.49
C LEU A 34 10.30 4.63 25.28
N ASN A 35 11.20 3.77 24.78
CA ASN A 35 10.96 2.32 24.66
C ASN A 35 10.72 1.64 26.03
N SER A 36 11.37 2.12 27.08
CA SER A 36 11.14 1.61 28.45
C SER A 36 9.77 2.03 28.99
N ILE A 37 9.32 3.24 28.66
CA ILE A 37 7.99 3.76 29.02
C ILE A 37 6.92 3.05 28.21
N ASP A 38 7.14 2.90 26.92
CA ASP A 38 6.30 2.20 25.95
C ASP A 38 5.93 0.78 26.44
N LYS A 39 6.93 -0.04 26.79
CA LYS A 39 6.71 -1.37 27.39
C LYS A 39 5.82 -1.32 28.63
N LYS A 40 5.97 -0.30 29.48
CA LYS A 40 5.15 -0.13 30.70
C LYS A 40 3.76 0.40 30.41
N MET A 41 3.57 1.10 29.30
CA MET A 41 2.30 1.71 28.93
C MET A 41 1.42 0.74 28.13
N LEU A 42 1.99 0.08 27.12
CA LEU A 42 1.26 -0.80 26.21
C LEU A 42 1.09 -2.23 26.76
N HIS A 43 2.06 -2.76 27.52
CA HIS A 43 2.09 -4.18 27.91
C HIS A 43 1.79 -4.44 29.39
N SER A 44 1.60 -3.39 30.20
CA SER A 44 1.25 -3.55 31.62
C SER A 44 -0.25 -3.46 31.82
N ASP A 45 -0.82 -4.40 32.56
CA ASP A 45 -2.23 -4.37 32.95
C ASP A 45 -2.53 -3.40 34.11
N ASP A 46 -1.48 -2.91 34.80
CA ASP A 46 -1.64 -1.99 35.93
C ASP A 46 -1.89 -0.55 35.46
N LEU A 47 -3.14 -0.10 35.65
CA LEU A 47 -3.57 1.28 35.37
C LEU A 47 -2.72 2.33 36.08
N LYS A 48 -2.19 2.07 37.28
CA LYS A 48 -1.35 3.02 38.01
C LYS A 48 -0.01 3.22 37.30
N LEU A 49 0.59 2.15 36.80
CA LEU A 49 1.84 2.22 36.03
C LEU A 49 1.62 2.93 34.69
N GLN A 50 0.48 2.70 34.03
CA GLN A 50 0.13 3.39 32.79
C GLN A 50 -0.06 4.90 33.01
N LYS A 51 -0.77 5.32 34.07
CA LYS A 51 -0.89 6.74 34.43
C LYS A 51 0.47 7.35 34.78
N GLN A 52 1.32 6.64 35.51
CA GLN A 52 2.68 7.09 35.78
C GLN A 52 3.53 7.21 34.51
N ALA A 53 3.35 6.31 33.54
CA ALA A 53 4.01 6.38 32.24
C ALA A 53 3.61 7.65 31.49
N LEU A 54 2.32 8.00 31.43
CA LEU A 54 1.83 9.25 30.85
C LEU A 54 2.45 10.49 31.50
N GLN A 55 2.53 10.52 32.83
CA GLN A 55 3.18 11.63 33.54
C GLN A 55 4.68 11.73 33.24
N ARG A 56 5.35 10.59 33.00
CA ARG A 56 6.77 10.58 32.56
C ARG A 56 6.91 11.10 31.13
N ILE A 57 5.99 10.75 30.22
CA ILE A 57 5.94 11.31 28.86
C ILE A 57 5.79 12.82 28.93
N ARG A 58 4.85 13.32 29.74
CA ARG A 58 4.68 14.77 29.94
C ARG A 58 5.98 15.46 30.38
N LYS A 59 6.69 14.88 31.36
CA LYS A 59 7.96 15.47 31.84
C LYS A 59 9.07 15.37 30.79
N LEU A 60 9.10 14.30 30.02
CA LEU A 60 10.05 14.13 28.92
C LEU A 60 9.84 15.20 27.84
N VAL A 61 8.59 15.46 27.43
CA VAL A 61 8.23 16.52 26.48
C VAL A 61 8.73 17.89 26.97
N GLU A 62 8.59 18.19 28.25
CA GLU A 62 9.07 19.44 28.86
C GLU A 62 10.61 19.58 28.79
N MET A 63 11.36 18.47 28.88
CA MET A 63 12.83 18.50 28.94
C MET A 63 13.53 18.53 27.58
N MET A 64 12.83 18.17 26.48
CA MET A 64 13.44 18.01 25.15
C MET A 64 13.71 19.31 24.40
N GLY A 65 12.99 20.40 24.73
CA GLY A 65 13.11 21.69 24.07
C GLY A 65 13.09 21.57 22.52
N PRO A 66 14.14 22.03 21.81
CA PRO A 66 14.16 22.10 20.34
C PRO A 66 14.14 20.73 19.64
N TYR A 67 14.50 19.65 20.34
CA TYR A 67 14.57 18.31 19.76
C TYR A 67 13.24 17.54 19.79
N LEU A 68 12.16 18.15 20.30
CA LEU A 68 10.84 17.53 20.44
C LEU A 68 10.26 17.05 19.10
N SER A 69 10.45 17.82 18.04
CA SER A 69 9.99 17.51 16.67
C SER A 69 10.48 16.16 16.16
N THR A 70 11.76 15.86 16.39
CA THR A 70 12.45 14.62 15.98
C THR A 70 11.71 13.35 16.43
N HIS A 71 11.06 13.40 17.60
CA HIS A 71 10.43 12.23 18.21
C HIS A 71 8.91 12.34 18.31
N ALA A 72 8.31 13.37 17.69
CA ALA A 72 6.88 13.61 17.68
C ALA A 72 6.07 12.37 17.22
N PRO A 73 6.43 11.64 16.13
CA PRO A 73 5.66 10.48 15.68
C PRO A 73 5.54 9.39 16.75
N LYS A 74 6.58 9.15 17.56
CA LYS A 74 6.57 8.10 18.58
C LYS A 74 5.78 8.49 19.82
N ILE A 75 5.86 9.76 20.20
CA ILE A 75 5.03 10.32 21.27
C ILE A 75 3.55 10.26 20.85
N MET A 76 3.24 10.58 19.60
CA MET A 76 1.88 10.54 19.07
C MET A 76 1.23 9.17 19.16
N VAL A 77 1.92 8.09 18.78
CA VAL A 77 1.38 6.72 18.89
C VAL A 77 0.98 6.39 20.32
N LEU A 78 1.84 6.71 21.30
CA LEU A 78 1.56 6.47 22.72
C LEU A 78 0.38 7.30 23.24
N LEU A 79 0.27 8.56 22.81
CA LEU A 79 -0.81 9.44 23.20
C LEU A 79 -2.16 9.04 22.57
N ILE A 80 -2.16 8.66 21.29
CA ILE A 80 -3.36 8.15 20.60
C ILE A 80 -3.86 6.88 21.29
N PHE A 81 -2.95 5.95 21.64
CA PHE A 81 -3.32 4.77 22.42
C PHE A 81 -3.98 5.15 23.76
N ALA A 82 -3.45 6.16 24.46
CA ALA A 82 -4.04 6.62 25.73
C ALA A 82 -5.41 7.27 25.53
N THR A 83 -5.63 7.99 24.43
CA THR A 83 -6.92 8.62 24.13
C THR A 83 -7.99 7.61 23.73
N ASP A 84 -7.59 6.48 23.14
CA ASP A 84 -8.52 5.40 22.77
C ASP A 84 -8.93 4.53 23.96
N LYS A 85 -8.06 4.39 24.98
CA LYS A 85 -8.36 3.61 26.19
C LYS A 85 -9.20 4.42 27.17
N GLU A 86 -10.47 4.03 27.37
CA GLU A 86 -11.43 4.75 28.22
C GLU A 86 -10.88 5.10 29.63
N ALA A 87 -10.15 4.17 30.27
CA ALA A 87 -9.59 4.38 31.62
C ALA A 87 -8.47 5.44 31.69
N LEU A 88 -7.81 5.75 30.57
CA LEU A 88 -6.69 6.71 30.47
C LEU A 88 -7.06 7.97 29.69
N GLN A 89 -8.24 8.00 29.07
CA GLN A 89 -8.61 8.99 28.06
C GLN A 89 -8.44 10.45 28.53
N MET A 90 -8.88 10.80 29.75
CA MET A 90 -8.68 12.17 30.27
C MET A 90 -7.21 12.52 30.45
N ASP A 91 -6.44 11.65 31.11
CA ASP A 91 -5.01 11.86 31.35
C ASP A 91 -4.25 11.94 30.00
N GLY A 92 -4.65 11.12 29.02
CA GLY A 92 -4.11 11.12 27.66
C GLY A 92 -4.39 12.42 26.91
N LEU A 93 -5.63 12.91 26.94
CA LEU A 93 -6.03 14.18 26.34
C LEU A 93 -5.30 15.37 26.97
N ASP A 94 -5.10 15.36 28.30
CA ASP A 94 -4.35 16.41 29.00
C ASP A 94 -2.87 16.45 28.58
N VAL A 95 -2.22 15.28 28.49
CA VAL A 95 -0.83 15.21 28.04
C VAL A 95 -0.71 15.55 26.55
N LEU A 96 -1.67 15.16 25.73
CA LEU A 96 -1.73 15.50 24.31
C LEU A 96 -1.87 17.02 24.10
N HIS A 97 -2.76 17.67 24.83
CA HIS A 97 -2.89 19.13 24.79
C HIS A 97 -1.57 19.81 25.19
N PHE A 98 -0.93 19.34 26.27
CA PHE A 98 0.37 19.87 26.69
C PHE A 98 1.45 19.68 25.60
N PHE A 99 1.51 18.50 25.00
CA PHE A 99 2.45 18.19 23.92
C PHE A 99 2.25 19.11 22.69
N ILE A 100 1.00 19.33 22.28
CA ILE A 100 0.64 20.21 21.17
C ILE A 100 1.11 21.65 21.42
N LYS A 101 0.90 22.17 22.64
CA LYS A 101 1.37 23.52 23.03
C LYS A 101 2.89 23.64 22.92
N GLN A 102 3.63 22.71 23.52
CA GLN A 102 5.09 22.73 23.44
C GLN A 102 5.60 22.56 22.01
N LEU A 103 4.95 21.74 21.19
CA LEU A 103 5.35 21.55 19.80
C LEU A 103 5.10 22.79 18.95
N ALA A 104 3.98 23.49 19.17
CA ALA A 104 3.65 24.73 18.47
C ALA A 104 4.68 25.84 18.74
N GLU A 105 5.24 25.90 19.95
CA GLU A 105 6.31 26.83 20.31
C GLU A 105 7.65 26.50 19.65
N VAL A 106 7.94 25.20 19.46
CA VAL A 106 9.25 24.72 19.00
C VAL A 106 9.35 24.62 17.47
N SER A 107 8.31 24.12 16.80
CA SER A 107 8.34 23.85 15.35
C SER A 107 6.96 23.96 14.72
N SER A 108 6.78 25.02 13.93
CA SER A 108 5.58 25.24 13.10
C SER A 108 5.45 24.28 11.91
N THR A 109 6.49 23.52 11.57
CA THR A 109 6.42 22.46 10.56
C THR A 109 5.92 21.15 11.15
N SER A 110 6.41 20.76 12.33
CA SER A 110 6.03 19.49 12.97
C SER A 110 4.57 19.45 13.42
N ILE A 111 4.01 20.60 13.77
CA ILE A 111 2.60 20.72 14.15
C ILE A 111 1.65 20.33 12.99
N LYS A 112 2.07 20.54 11.73
CA LYS A 112 1.30 20.14 10.54
C LYS A 112 0.98 18.66 10.55
N TYR A 113 2.00 17.85 10.81
CA TYR A 113 1.88 16.39 10.86
C TYR A 113 0.99 15.93 12.01
N VAL A 114 1.21 16.50 13.19
CA VAL A 114 0.43 16.16 14.39
C VAL A 114 -1.05 16.51 14.21
N MET A 115 -1.34 17.63 13.54
CA MET A 115 -2.71 18.09 13.31
C MET A 115 -3.55 17.05 12.57
N SER A 116 -3.08 16.54 11.42
CA SER A 116 -3.84 15.55 10.63
C SER A 116 -4.05 14.24 11.39
N GLN A 117 -3.06 13.80 12.18
CA GLN A 117 -3.18 12.60 13.00
C GLN A 117 -4.16 12.76 14.16
N VAL A 118 -4.11 13.89 14.87
CA VAL A 118 -5.00 14.18 15.99
C VAL A 118 -6.44 14.28 15.49
N VAL A 119 -6.67 15.00 14.39
CA VAL A 119 -8.00 15.09 13.78
C VAL A 119 -8.52 13.69 13.41
N ALA A 120 -7.71 12.88 12.73
CA ALA A 120 -8.07 11.52 12.35
C ALA A 120 -8.36 10.60 13.55
N ALA A 121 -7.62 10.76 14.65
CA ALA A 121 -7.81 10.00 15.89
C ALA A 121 -9.06 10.42 16.66
N PHE A 122 -9.47 11.69 16.57
CA PHE A 122 -10.66 12.19 17.26
C PHE A 122 -11.98 11.89 16.54
N ILE A 123 -11.97 11.59 15.24
CA ILE A 123 -13.19 11.27 14.46
C ILE A 123 -14.09 10.23 15.18
N PRO A 124 -13.61 9.04 15.60
CA PRO A 124 -14.45 8.05 16.29
C PRO A 124 -15.05 8.57 17.60
N SER A 125 -14.27 9.36 18.35
CA SER A 125 -14.71 9.95 19.62
C SER A 125 -15.79 11.02 19.40
N LEU A 126 -15.65 11.84 18.34
CA LEU A 126 -16.62 12.86 17.97
C LEU A 126 -17.95 12.24 17.50
N GLU A 127 -17.91 11.09 16.84
CA GLU A 127 -19.10 10.36 16.43
C GLU A 127 -19.84 9.74 17.61
N LYS A 128 -19.12 9.06 18.51
CA LYS A 128 -19.71 8.52 19.77
C LYS A 128 -20.37 9.63 20.59
N CYS A 129 -19.81 10.85 20.54
CA CYS A 129 -20.37 12.02 21.22
C CYS A 129 -21.64 12.59 20.57
N ARG A 130 -22.02 12.21 19.34
CA ARG A 130 -23.34 12.54 18.78
C ARG A 130 -24.48 11.90 19.58
N GLU A 131 -24.20 10.73 20.18
CA GLU A 131 -25.18 9.93 20.91
C GLU A 131 -25.19 10.29 22.40
N CYS A 132 -24.03 10.61 23.00
CA CYS A 132 -23.91 11.00 24.42
C CYS A 132 -22.86 12.12 24.65
N PRO A 133 -23.23 13.29 25.22
CA PRO A 133 -22.27 14.35 25.53
C PRO A 133 -21.38 13.94 26.71
N SER A 134 -20.11 13.63 26.42
CA SER A 134 -19.13 13.23 27.42
C SER A 134 -18.31 14.41 27.94
N VAL A 135 -17.78 14.32 29.16
CA VAL A 135 -16.82 15.30 29.72
C VAL A 135 -15.57 15.44 28.83
N HIS A 136 -15.23 14.37 28.09
CA HIS A 136 -14.11 14.33 27.16
C HIS A 136 -14.31 15.25 25.94
N LEU A 137 -15.56 15.48 25.50
CA LEU A 137 -15.86 16.32 24.34
C LEU A 137 -15.34 17.74 24.51
N ARG A 138 -15.51 18.34 25.69
CA ARG A 138 -15.01 19.69 25.99
C ARG A 138 -13.49 19.77 25.78
N LYS A 139 -12.77 18.76 26.27
CA LYS A 139 -11.30 18.74 26.16
C LYS A 139 -10.83 18.52 24.72
N ILE A 140 -11.53 17.68 23.96
CA ILE A 140 -11.27 17.45 22.53
C ILE A 140 -11.47 18.75 21.74
N VAL A 141 -12.57 19.48 22.01
CA VAL A 141 -12.85 20.77 21.37
C VAL A 141 -11.74 21.78 21.69
N GLU A 142 -11.32 21.91 22.94
CA GLU A 142 -10.19 22.79 23.33
C GLU A 142 -8.91 22.47 22.55
N ILE A 143 -8.60 21.19 22.34
CA ILE A 143 -7.41 20.76 21.58
C ILE A 143 -7.54 21.14 20.11
N LEU A 144 -8.72 20.93 19.52
CA LEU A 144 -8.99 21.28 18.12
C LEU A 144 -8.95 22.80 17.90
N GLU A 145 -9.45 23.59 18.85
CA GLU A 145 -9.35 25.05 18.81
C GLU A 145 -7.89 25.50 18.91
N GLU A 146 -7.08 24.90 19.79
CA GLU A 146 -5.64 25.20 19.87
C GLU A 146 -4.92 24.88 18.55
N LEU A 147 -5.25 23.74 17.92
CA LEU A 147 -4.63 23.33 16.66
C LEU A 147 -5.07 24.19 15.47
N VAL A 148 -6.37 24.44 15.32
CA VAL A 148 -6.95 25.04 14.11
C VAL A 148 -7.08 26.55 14.24
N VAL A 149 -7.60 27.05 15.36
CA VAL A 149 -7.91 28.48 15.54
C VAL A 149 -6.62 29.28 15.74
N LYS A 150 -5.81 28.89 16.73
CA LYS A 150 -4.61 29.65 17.11
C LYS A 150 -3.50 29.58 16.06
N ASN A 151 -3.34 28.44 15.39
CA ASN A 151 -2.33 28.27 14.34
C ASN A 151 -2.88 28.53 12.92
N SER A 152 -4.09 29.08 12.78
CA SER A 152 -4.77 29.33 11.51
C SER A 152 -3.93 30.06 10.46
N LYS A 153 -3.19 31.09 10.87
CA LYS A 153 -2.33 31.89 9.96
C LYS A 153 -1.12 31.12 9.44
N LEU A 154 -0.52 30.26 10.28
CA LEU A 154 0.67 29.48 9.93
C LEU A 154 0.34 28.23 9.12
N LEU A 155 -0.87 27.69 9.31
CA LEU A 155 -1.29 26.39 8.78
C LEU A 155 -2.40 26.48 7.72
N LYS A 156 -2.68 27.67 7.17
CA LYS A 156 -3.80 27.89 6.24
C LYS A 156 -3.87 26.87 5.10
N GLN A 157 -2.75 26.51 4.50
CA GLN A 157 -2.70 25.48 3.44
C GLN A 157 -3.07 24.09 3.97
N HIS A 158 -2.60 23.70 5.16
CA HIS A 158 -2.86 22.38 5.72
C HIS A 158 -4.27 22.25 6.30
N ILE A 159 -4.85 23.36 6.77
CA ILE A 159 -6.25 23.39 7.23
C ILE A 159 -7.21 23.13 6.07
N ARG A 160 -6.84 23.50 4.83
CA ARG A 160 -7.64 23.17 3.63
C ARG A 160 -7.74 21.67 3.41
N GLU A 161 -6.65 20.95 3.65
CA GLU A 161 -6.56 19.49 3.45
C GLU A 161 -7.30 18.70 4.54
N LEU A 162 -7.66 19.33 5.66
CA LEU A 162 -8.37 18.63 6.74
C LEU A 162 -9.80 18.27 6.33
N PRO A 163 -10.30 17.05 6.64
CA PRO A 163 -11.70 16.71 6.46
C PRO A 163 -12.61 17.65 7.26
N LEU A 164 -13.82 17.94 6.74
CA LEU A 164 -14.84 18.64 7.51
C LEU A 164 -15.19 17.83 8.76
N LEU A 165 -15.32 18.48 9.92
CA LEU A 165 -15.66 17.75 11.15
C LEU A 165 -17.18 17.62 11.29
N PRO A 166 -17.67 16.63 12.06
CA PRO A 166 -19.08 16.51 12.40
C PRO A 166 -19.73 17.85 12.78
N SER A 167 -20.91 18.12 12.25
CA SER A 167 -21.74 19.31 12.52
C SER A 167 -22.30 19.31 13.95
N LEU A 168 -21.42 19.50 14.95
CA LEU A 168 -21.75 19.64 16.36
C LEU A 168 -21.74 21.13 16.75
N PRO A 169 -22.66 21.60 17.61
CA PRO A 169 -22.69 23.00 18.05
C PRO A 169 -21.37 23.46 18.68
N SER A 170 -20.70 22.57 19.43
CA SER A 170 -19.42 22.87 20.07
C SER A 170 -18.23 22.96 19.11
N LEU A 171 -18.37 22.49 17.86
CA LEU A 171 -17.33 22.54 16.83
C LEU A 171 -17.60 23.65 15.79
N SER A 172 -18.59 24.51 16.01
CA SER A 172 -19.01 25.52 15.02
C SER A 172 -17.87 26.46 14.66
N GLU A 173 -17.05 26.87 15.63
CA GLU A 173 -15.91 27.77 15.40
C GLU A 173 -14.80 27.09 14.59
N VAL A 174 -14.45 25.86 14.95
CA VAL A 174 -13.45 25.05 14.22
C VAL A 174 -13.90 24.80 12.77
N ASN A 175 -15.15 24.39 12.57
CA ASN A 175 -15.71 24.15 11.24
C ASN A 175 -15.78 25.43 10.40
N LYS A 176 -16.08 26.58 11.02
CA LYS A 176 -16.07 27.88 10.34
C LYS A 176 -14.68 28.21 9.80
N ILE A 177 -13.63 28.03 10.59
CA ILE A 177 -12.25 28.29 10.15
C ILE A 177 -11.82 27.32 9.04
N ILE A 178 -12.19 26.05 9.13
CA ILE A 178 -11.92 25.08 8.06
C ILE A 178 -12.61 25.51 6.76
N GLN A 179 -13.88 25.92 6.81
CA GLN A 179 -14.62 26.43 5.65
C GLN A 179 -14.02 27.74 5.10
N GLU A 180 -13.65 28.68 5.96
CA GLU A 180 -12.98 29.93 5.55
C GLU A 180 -11.62 29.67 4.90
N ALA A 181 -10.86 28.68 5.40
CA ALA A 181 -9.60 28.28 4.81
C ALA A 181 -9.78 27.69 3.41
N ARG A 182 -10.77 26.81 3.24
CA ARG A 182 -11.17 26.20 1.95
C ARG A 182 -11.67 27.23 0.94
N GLY A 183 -12.39 28.26 1.39
CA GLY A 183 -12.92 29.33 0.55
C GLY A 183 -14.16 28.89 -0.25
N SER A 184 -14.51 29.65 -1.28
CA SER A 184 -15.62 29.30 -2.18
C SER A 184 -15.19 28.16 -3.10
N MET A 185 -15.75 26.97 -2.89
CA MET A 185 -15.46 25.76 -3.68
C MET A 185 -16.62 25.45 -4.62
N THR A 186 -16.31 25.11 -5.88
CA THR A 186 -17.32 24.61 -6.83
C THR A 186 -17.75 23.19 -6.47
N LEU A 187 -18.85 22.67 -7.03
CA LEU A 187 -19.24 21.28 -6.82
C LEU A 187 -18.11 20.32 -7.24
N GLN A 188 -17.46 20.60 -8.38
CA GLN A 188 -16.35 19.81 -8.89
C GLN A 188 -15.17 19.76 -7.90
N ASP A 189 -14.83 20.88 -7.26
CA ASP A 189 -13.77 20.93 -6.25
C ASP A 189 -14.13 20.10 -5.02
N HIS A 190 -15.39 20.14 -4.56
CA HIS A 190 -15.85 19.30 -3.45
C HIS A 190 -15.74 17.80 -3.78
N LEU A 191 -16.01 17.41 -5.04
CA LEU A 191 -15.89 16.02 -5.47
C LEU A 191 -14.42 15.60 -5.56
N LYS A 192 -13.52 16.45 -6.06
CA LYS A 192 -12.07 16.20 -6.06
C LYS A 192 -11.52 16.02 -4.65
N ASP A 193 -11.86 16.92 -3.73
CA ASP A 193 -11.52 16.80 -2.30
C ASP A 193 -12.04 15.48 -1.70
N ALA A 194 -13.25 15.06 -2.09
CA ALA A 194 -13.82 13.80 -1.62
C ALA A 194 -13.05 12.59 -2.18
N VAL A 195 -12.61 12.61 -3.43
CA VAL A 195 -11.75 11.58 -4.03
C VAL A 195 -10.44 11.45 -3.25
N ASP A 196 -9.78 12.57 -2.96
CA ASP A 196 -8.53 12.58 -2.20
C ASP A 196 -8.75 12.06 -0.78
N GLY A 197 -9.81 12.51 -0.12
CA GLY A 197 -10.19 12.07 1.22
C GLY A 197 -10.58 10.59 1.30
N LEU A 198 -11.25 10.04 0.29
CA LEU A 198 -11.58 8.60 0.18
C LEU A 198 -10.35 7.74 -0.08
N ASN A 199 -9.29 8.30 -0.68
CA ASN A 199 -8.00 7.64 -0.86
C ASN A 199 -7.02 7.84 0.31
N HIS A 200 -7.44 8.54 1.36
CA HIS A 200 -6.59 8.82 2.52
C HIS A 200 -6.20 7.55 3.29
N GLU A 201 -5.01 7.57 3.90
CA GLU A 201 -4.42 6.40 4.58
C GLU A 201 -5.26 5.94 5.79
N SER A 202 -5.71 6.90 6.60
CA SER A 202 -6.54 6.64 7.78
C SER A 202 -7.97 6.22 7.39
N LEU A 203 -8.38 5.04 7.87
CA LEU A 203 -9.76 4.53 7.74
C LEU A 203 -10.80 5.50 8.32
N ASN A 204 -10.47 6.18 9.42
CA ASN A 204 -11.38 7.13 10.06
C ASN A 204 -11.65 8.35 9.17
N VAL A 205 -10.60 8.85 8.49
CA VAL A 205 -10.74 9.98 7.55
C VAL A 205 -11.58 9.56 6.35
N ARG A 206 -11.29 8.39 5.76
CA ARG A 206 -12.08 7.85 4.64
C ARG A 206 -13.57 7.73 5.01
N TYR A 207 -13.86 7.19 6.20
CA TYR A 207 -15.22 7.04 6.70
C TYR A 207 -15.95 8.38 6.88
N MET A 208 -15.29 9.35 7.49
CA MET A 208 -15.81 10.70 7.66
C MET A 208 -16.15 11.31 6.29
N VAL A 209 -15.20 11.27 5.35
CA VAL A 209 -15.36 11.85 4.00
C VAL A 209 -16.52 11.20 3.27
N ALA A 210 -16.67 9.87 3.36
CA ALA A 210 -17.82 9.16 2.80
C ALA A 210 -19.15 9.63 3.42
N CYS A 211 -19.20 9.88 4.73
CA CYS A 211 -20.40 10.39 5.41
C CYS A 211 -20.77 11.80 4.95
N GLU A 212 -19.80 12.70 4.80
CA GLU A 212 -20.06 14.06 4.29
C GLU A 212 -20.45 14.05 2.82
N LEU A 213 -19.82 13.18 2.01
CA LEU A 213 -20.20 12.99 0.61
C LEU A 213 -21.65 12.51 0.49
N SER A 214 -22.08 11.55 1.33
CA SER A 214 -23.47 11.08 1.38
C SER A 214 -24.45 12.23 1.67
N LYS A 215 -24.10 13.16 2.57
CA LYS A 215 -24.92 14.36 2.83
C LYS A 215 -24.93 15.30 1.65
N LEU A 216 -23.77 15.52 1.02
CA LEU A 216 -23.64 16.38 -0.15
C LEU A 216 -24.51 15.89 -1.30
N PHE A 217 -24.53 14.58 -1.57
CA PHE A 217 -25.40 13.96 -2.57
C PHE A 217 -26.89 14.12 -2.25
N LYS A 218 -27.27 14.10 -0.97
CA LYS A 218 -28.66 14.35 -0.56
C LYS A 218 -29.07 15.81 -0.75
N VAL A 219 -28.18 16.76 -0.50
CA VAL A 219 -28.46 18.21 -0.59
C VAL A 219 -28.40 18.72 -2.03
N LYS A 220 -27.39 18.31 -2.81
CA LYS A 220 -27.10 18.80 -4.17
C LYS A 220 -27.42 17.76 -5.26
N ARG A 221 -28.47 16.98 -5.06
CA ARG A 221 -28.82 15.87 -5.97
C ARG A 221 -29.01 16.31 -7.42
N GLU A 222 -29.71 17.43 -7.62
CA GLU A 222 -30.00 17.97 -8.95
C GLU A 222 -28.71 18.41 -9.66
N ASP A 223 -27.85 19.16 -8.97
CA ASP A 223 -26.56 19.61 -9.51
C ASP A 223 -25.65 18.44 -9.88
N VAL A 224 -25.58 17.40 -9.04
CA VAL A 224 -24.78 16.19 -9.30
C VAL A 224 -25.33 15.43 -10.51
N THR A 225 -26.65 15.32 -10.62
CA THR A 225 -27.29 14.66 -11.77
C THR A 225 -27.02 15.44 -13.06
N ALA A 226 -27.08 16.77 -13.02
CA ALA A 226 -26.73 17.61 -14.14
C ALA A 226 -25.27 17.44 -14.57
N LEU A 227 -24.35 17.31 -13.60
CA LEU A 227 -22.92 17.08 -13.83
C LEU A 227 -22.65 15.71 -14.47
N ILE A 228 -23.40 14.66 -14.12
CA ILE A 228 -23.32 13.33 -14.74
C ILE A 228 -23.89 13.33 -16.17
N ILE A 229 -24.95 14.09 -16.41
CA ILE A 229 -25.57 14.21 -17.75
C ILE A 229 -24.69 15.03 -18.69
N GLY A 230 -23.95 16.02 -18.14
CA GLY A 230 -23.01 16.86 -18.88
C GLY A 230 -21.98 16.07 -19.70
N GLU A 231 -21.43 16.71 -20.71
CA GLU A 231 -20.42 16.15 -21.62
C GLU A 231 -19.01 16.73 -21.39
N ASP A 232 -18.85 17.59 -20.39
CA ASP A 232 -17.57 18.23 -20.10
C ASP A 232 -16.53 17.19 -19.65
N THR A 233 -15.42 17.12 -20.38
CA THR A 233 -14.38 16.09 -20.17
C THR A 233 -13.79 16.09 -18.77
N SER A 234 -13.65 17.27 -18.16
CA SER A 234 -13.10 17.40 -16.80
C SER A 234 -14.04 16.87 -15.71
N ASP A 235 -15.36 16.95 -15.95
CA ASP A 235 -16.37 16.44 -15.01
C ASP A 235 -16.44 14.92 -15.04
N LEU A 236 -16.31 14.35 -16.24
CA LEU A 236 -16.23 12.89 -16.44
C LEU A 236 -15.02 12.27 -15.75
N ASP A 237 -13.85 12.94 -15.78
CA ASP A 237 -12.65 12.45 -15.12
C ASP A 237 -12.83 12.42 -13.59
N VAL A 238 -13.47 13.45 -13.02
CA VAL A 238 -13.75 13.54 -11.57
C VAL A 238 -14.77 12.50 -11.14
N ILE A 239 -15.86 12.31 -11.90
CA ILE A 239 -16.85 11.27 -11.63
C ILE A 239 -16.19 9.89 -11.72
N SER A 240 -15.37 9.65 -12.74
CA SER A 240 -14.69 8.36 -12.91
C SER A 240 -13.77 8.07 -11.72
N ALA A 241 -12.97 9.05 -11.31
CA ALA A 241 -12.12 8.94 -10.12
C ALA A 241 -12.93 8.72 -8.82
N LEU A 242 -14.11 9.34 -8.70
CA LEU A 242 -15.00 9.18 -7.55
C LEU A 242 -15.61 7.79 -7.48
N ILE A 243 -16.12 7.27 -8.59
CA ILE A 243 -16.64 5.90 -8.67
C ILE A 243 -15.53 4.91 -8.30
N MET A 244 -14.32 5.08 -8.84
CA MET A 244 -13.17 4.24 -8.50
C MET A 244 -12.81 4.30 -7.00
N ALA A 245 -12.80 5.49 -6.41
CA ALA A 245 -12.54 5.67 -4.97
C ALA A 245 -13.63 5.03 -4.10
N LEU A 246 -14.91 5.14 -4.49
CA LEU A 246 -16.04 4.51 -3.80
C LEU A 246 -16.00 2.98 -3.91
N LEU A 247 -15.74 2.44 -5.09
CA LEU A 247 -15.57 0.99 -5.31
C LEU A 247 -14.42 0.43 -4.48
N LYS A 248 -13.29 1.15 -4.41
CA LYS A 248 -12.16 0.81 -3.53
C LYS A 248 -12.55 0.84 -2.05
N GLY A 249 -13.42 1.78 -1.64
CA GLY A 249 -13.99 1.81 -0.29
C GLY A 249 -14.91 0.61 0.01
N CYS A 250 -15.70 0.15 -0.97
CA CYS A 250 -16.51 -1.06 -0.85
C CYS A 250 -15.66 -2.34 -0.74
N ALA A 251 -14.50 -2.36 -1.42
CA ALA A 251 -13.53 -3.46 -1.41
C ALA A 251 -12.65 -3.51 -0.14
N GLU A 252 -12.83 -2.61 0.83
CA GLU A 252 -11.99 -2.53 2.03
C GLU A 252 -11.97 -3.84 2.84
N GLU A 253 -10.83 -4.48 3.05
CA GLU A 253 -10.81 -5.81 3.70
C GLU A 253 -10.73 -5.77 5.24
N SER A 254 -10.60 -4.60 5.84
CA SER A 254 -10.48 -4.49 7.29
C SER A 254 -11.72 -5.02 8.03
N ARG A 255 -11.47 -5.84 9.05
CA ARG A 255 -12.50 -6.41 9.94
C ARG A 255 -12.86 -5.48 11.10
N THR A 256 -12.47 -4.21 11.03
CA THR A 256 -12.81 -3.22 12.06
C THR A 256 -14.26 -2.77 11.88
N MET A 257 -14.90 -2.35 12.98
CA MET A 257 -16.28 -1.83 12.92
C MET A 257 -16.37 -0.59 12.01
N VAL A 258 -15.36 0.29 12.05
CA VAL A 258 -15.26 1.46 11.15
C VAL A 258 -15.12 1.01 9.69
N GLY A 259 -14.30 0.00 9.39
CA GLY A 259 -14.14 -0.54 8.04
C GLY A 259 -15.44 -1.10 7.48
N GLN A 260 -16.21 -1.84 8.29
CA GLN A 260 -17.52 -2.34 7.89
C GLN A 260 -18.53 -1.22 7.63
N ARG A 261 -18.55 -0.18 8.47
CA ARG A 261 -19.41 1.00 8.24
C ARG A 261 -19.00 1.78 6.99
N LEU A 262 -17.71 1.93 6.74
CA LEU A 262 -17.19 2.56 5.52
C LEU A 262 -17.73 1.87 4.26
N LYS A 263 -17.74 0.54 4.21
CA LYS A 263 -18.33 -0.19 3.07
C LYS A 263 -19.77 0.19 2.81
N LEU A 264 -20.58 0.22 3.86
CA LEU A 264 -22.00 0.52 3.76
C LEU A 264 -22.22 1.94 3.27
N VAL A 265 -21.51 2.92 3.83
CA VAL A 265 -21.64 4.32 3.41
C VAL A 265 -21.12 4.53 1.98
N CYS A 266 -20.04 3.86 1.57
CA CYS A 266 -19.59 3.91 0.17
C CYS A 266 -20.62 3.29 -0.77
N ALA A 267 -21.25 2.18 -0.39
CA ALA A 267 -22.33 1.56 -1.17
C ALA A 267 -23.58 2.48 -1.25
N ASP A 268 -23.94 3.15 -0.15
CA ASP A 268 -25.01 4.15 -0.13
C ASP A 268 -24.69 5.34 -1.05
N CYS A 269 -23.43 5.79 -1.08
CA CYS A 269 -22.97 6.84 -1.98
C CYS A 269 -23.04 6.41 -3.46
N LEU A 270 -22.67 5.17 -3.78
CA LEU A 270 -22.84 4.62 -5.13
C LEU A 270 -24.33 4.52 -5.51
N GLY A 271 -25.18 4.07 -4.57
CA GLY A 271 -26.62 4.05 -4.77
C GLY A 271 -27.24 5.43 -4.96
N ALA A 272 -26.70 6.46 -4.30
CA ALA A 272 -27.13 7.84 -4.45
C ALA A 272 -26.68 8.47 -5.77
N LEU A 273 -25.50 8.10 -6.28
CA LEU A 273 -25.02 8.49 -7.60
C LEU A 273 -25.93 7.96 -8.71
N GLY A 274 -26.45 6.73 -8.53
CA GLY A 274 -27.35 6.07 -9.47
C GLY A 274 -26.62 5.46 -10.67
N ALA A 275 -27.40 5.07 -11.68
CA ALA A 275 -26.85 4.47 -12.89
C ALA A 275 -26.15 5.54 -13.75
N VAL A 276 -24.83 5.44 -13.84
CA VAL A 276 -24.01 6.24 -14.76
C VAL A 276 -23.83 5.45 -16.05
N ASP A 277 -23.95 6.14 -17.20
CA ASP A 277 -23.71 5.54 -18.51
C ASP A 277 -22.26 4.99 -18.60
N PRO A 278 -22.06 3.68 -18.79
CA PRO A 278 -20.73 3.09 -18.92
C PRO A 278 -19.91 3.69 -20.07
N ALA A 279 -20.54 4.19 -21.14
CA ALA A 279 -19.84 4.82 -22.26
C ALA A 279 -19.14 6.13 -21.86
N LYS A 280 -19.60 6.77 -20.78
CA LYS A 280 -19.02 8.00 -20.22
C LYS A 280 -17.95 7.74 -19.17
N PHE A 281 -17.80 6.49 -18.73
CA PHE A 281 -16.85 6.12 -17.69
C PHE A 281 -15.47 5.85 -18.28
N LYS A 282 -14.46 6.61 -17.86
CA LYS A 282 -13.07 6.32 -18.20
C LYS A 282 -12.47 5.42 -17.14
N VAL A 283 -12.25 4.16 -17.49
CA VAL A 283 -11.45 3.26 -16.66
C VAL A 283 -10.02 3.81 -16.63
N ILE A 284 -9.57 4.24 -15.45
CA ILE A 284 -8.15 4.57 -15.25
C ILE A 284 -7.39 3.25 -15.38
N LEU A 285 -6.69 3.08 -16.50
CA LEU A 285 -5.85 1.90 -16.75
C LEU A 285 -4.82 1.77 -15.62
N CYS A 286 -4.69 0.57 -15.09
CA CYS A 286 -3.70 0.28 -14.05
C CYS A 286 -2.31 0.64 -14.60
N GLU A 287 -1.59 1.53 -13.90
CA GLU A 287 -0.22 1.88 -14.30
C GLU A 287 0.64 0.62 -14.35
N ARG A 288 1.43 0.48 -15.42
CA ARG A 288 2.31 -0.68 -15.60
C ARG A 288 3.33 -0.74 -14.47
N PHE A 289 3.34 -1.86 -13.75
CA PHE A 289 4.32 -2.11 -12.70
C PHE A 289 5.66 -2.55 -13.31
N LYS A 290 6.65 -1.66 -13.31
CA LYS A 290 7.99 -1.97 -13.79
C LYS A 290 8.83 -2.58 -12.67
N ILE A 291 9.12 -3.89 -12.76
CA ILE A 291 10.01 -4.57 -11.81
C ILE A 291 11.47 -4.12 -12.03
N GLU A 292 11.86 -3.82 -13.27
CA GLU A 292 13.22 -3.37 -13.54
C GLU A 292 13.44 -1.96 -13.02
N CYS A 293 14.30 -1.86 -12.01
CA CYS A 293 14.73 -0.61 -11.42
C CYS A 293 16.12 -0.78 -10.80
N SER A 294 16.85 0.31 -10.66
CA SER A 294 18.12 0.29 -9.94
C SER A 294 17.88 0.04 -8.44
N ASP A 295 18.89 -0.49 -7.74
CA ASP A 295 18.80 -0.70 -6.29
C ASP A 295 18.50 0.62 -5.55
N ASP A 296 19.00 1.76 -6.05
CA ASP A 296 18.72 3.09 -5.50
C ASP A 296 17.29 3.57 -5.76
N ASP A 297 16.73 3.27 -6.93
CA ASP A 297 15.32 3.56 -7.24
C ASP A 297 14.40 2.73 -6.36
N LEU A 298 14.71 1.44 -6.17
CA LEU A 298 13.95 0.57 -5.28
C LEU A 298 13.99 1.09 -3.84
N ILE A 299 15.16 1.47 -3.34
CA ILE A 299 15.30 2.06 -1.99
C ILE A 299 14.50 3.36 -1.89
N PHE A 300 14.58 4.24 -2.90
CA PHE A 300 13.85 5.50 -2.94
C PHE A 300 12.35 5.26 -2.86
N GLU A 301 11.81 4.41 -3.75
CA GLU A 301 10.38 4.11 -3.83
C GLU A 301 9.86 3.45 -2.55
N LEU A 302 10.61 2.50 -1.98
CA LEU A 302 10.29 1.86 -0.70
C LEU A 302 10.21 2.89 0.43
N ILE A 303 11.21 3.76 0.56
CA ILE A 303 11.21 4.77 1.64
C ILE A 303 10.11 5.80 1.40
N HIS A 304 10.02 6.34 0.19
CA HIS A 304 9.18 7.49 -0.14
C HIS A 304 7.69 7.15 -0.17
N LYS A 305 7.30 6.04 -0.83
CA LYS A 305 5.89 5.67 -1.03
C LYS A 305 5.35 4.70 0.00
N HIS A 306 6.19 3.84 0.58
CA HIS A 306 5.73 2.74 1.43
C HIS A 306 6.09 2.91 2.92
N LEU A 307 7.37 3.03 3.24
CA LEU A 307 7.84 3.01 4.64
C LEU A 307 7.58 4.32 5.37
N ALA A 308 7.77 5.48 4.72
CA ALA A 308 7.44 6.77 5.33
C ALA A 308 5.95 6.83 5.70
N ARG A 309 5.08 6.33 4.81
CA ARG A 309 3.66 6.13 5.10
C ARG A 309 3.45 5.19 6.30
N ALA A 310 4.01 3.98 6.25
CA ALA A 310 3.79 2.96 7.29
C ALA A 310 4.29 3.43 8.68
N PHE A 311 5.41 4.17 8.72
CA PHE A 311 5.96 4.75 9.94
C PHE A 311 5.02 5.80 10.57
N ARG A 312 4.35 6.59 9.73
CA ARG A 312 3.43 7.65 10.15
C ARG A 312 2.08 7.10 10.58
N ALA A 313 1.50 6.24 9.76
CA ALA A 313 0.18 5.66 9.98
C ALA A 313 0.19 4.52 11.02
N ALA A 314 1.34 4.22 11.64
CA ALA A 314 1.48 3.17 12.63
C ALA A 314 0.52 3.40 13.83
N SER A 315 -0.30 2.39 14.13
CA SER A 315 -1.16 2.38 15.32
C SER A 315 -0.46 1.87 16.58
N ASP A 316 0.70 1.24 16.42
CA ASP A 316 1.47 0.61 17.48
C ASP A 316 2.96 0.92 17.31
N THR A 317 3.67 1.03 18.43
CA THR A 317 5.10 1.30 18.48
C THR A 317 5.90 0.16 17.88
N THR A 318 5.39 -1.08 17.90
CA THR A 318 6.04 -2.23 17.26
C THR A 318 6.13 -2.06 15.73
N VAL A 319 5.05 -1.60 15.10
CA VAL A 319 4.99 -1.31 13.65
C VAL A 319 5.89 -0.13 13.31
N GLN A 320 5.81 0.92 14.14
CA GLN A 320 6.64 2.12 13.95
C GLN A 320 8.13 1.81 14.08
N ASP A 321 8.55 1.02 15.08
CA ASP A 321 9.94 0.62 15.27
C ASP A 321 10.42 -0.31 14.14
N SER A 322 9.55 -1.18 13.66
CA SER A 322 9.84 -2.05 12.49
C SER A 322 10.05 -1.22 11.22
N ALA A 323 9.23 -0.20 10.98
CA ALA A 323 9.38 0.72 9.86
C ALA A 323 10.64 1.59 10.01
N ALA A 324 10.89 2.13 11.21
CA ALA A 324 12.07 2.94 11.51
C ALA A 324 13.37 2.17 11.26
N LEU A 325 13.40 0.89 11.65
CA LEU A 325 14.54 0.03 11.41
C LEU A 325 14.70 -0.28 9.92
N ALA A 326 13.63 -0.58 9.19
CA ALA A 326 13.71 -0.79 7.74
C ALA A 326 14.27 0.45 7.04
N ILE A 327 13.76 1.65 7.37
CA ILE A 327 14.27 2.92 6.86
C ILE A 327 15.75 3.10 7.21
N GLN A 328 16.14 2.86 8.47
CA GLN A 328 17.52 2.96 8.93
C GLN A 328 18.46 2.06 8.12
N GLU A 329 18.13 0.77 7.95
CA GLU A 329 18.98 -0.19 7.23
C GLU A 329 19.06 0.13 5.74
N LEU A 330 17.96 0.57 5.12
CA LEU A 330 17.98 1.01 3.71
C LEU A 330 18.83 2.27 3.51
N LEU A 331 18.76 3.24 4.43
CA LEU A 331 19.61 4.43 4.39
C LEU A 331 21.10 4.09 4.59
N LYS A 332 21.42 3.05 5.39
CA LYS A 332 22.79 2.52 5.51
C LYS A 332 23.27 1.92 4.20
N LEU A 333 22.45 1.08 3.57
CA LEU A 333 22.78 0.43 2.29
C LEU A 333 22.99 1.45 1.16
N ALA A 334 22.25 2.56 1.20
CA ALA A 334 22.41 3.67 0.27
C ALA A 334 23.60 4.61 0.58
N GLY A 335 24.30 4.42 1.70
CA GLY A 335 25.41 5.30 2.11
C GLY A 335 24.99 6.66 2.65
N CYS A 336 23.74 6.85 3.07
CA CYS A 336 23.24 8.15 3.54
C CYS A 336 23.73 8.53 4.95
N GLN A 337 24.29 7.60 5.73
CA GLN A 337 24.77 7.88 7.10
C GLN A 337 26.11 8.64 7.12
N SER A 338 26.88 8.63 6.03
CA SER A 338 28.15 9.36 5.88
C SER A 338 27.95 10.75 5.26
N LEU A 339 26.93 11.48 5.71
CA LEU A 339 26.87 12.92 5.48
C LEU A 339 28.09 13.54 6.18
N PRO A 340 28.97 14.26 5.46
CA PRO A 340 30.18 14.78 6.05
C PRO A 340 29.78 15.76 7.17
N LYS A 341 30.19 15.44 8.40
CA LYS A 341 30.58 16.50 9.32
C LYS A 341 31.72 17.23 8.60
N GLU A 342 31.65 18.55 8.54
CA GLU A 342 32.77 19.34 8.04
C GLU A 342 34.01 19.07 8.91
N ASP A 343 34.81 18.06 8.56
CA ASP A 343 36.22 17.97 8.96
C ASP A 343 36.96 16.84 8.20
N ASN A 344 37.85 17.29 7.32
CA ASN A 344 39.19 16.78 6.98
C ASN A 344 39.50 15.27 7.07
N GLY A 345 39.76 14.63 5.93
CA GLY A 345 40.55 13.40 5.85
C GLY A 345 40.26 12.56 4.61
N GLU A 346 41.27 12.40 3.75
CA GLU A 346 41.23 11.68 2.49
C GLU A 346 41.07 10.16 2.67
N ASP A 347 39.98 9.59 2.17
CA ASP A 347 39.85 8.17 1.80
C ASP A 347 39.00 8.08 0.52
N SER A 348 39.61 7.73 -0.62
CA SER A 348 39.02 7.91 -1.95
C SER A 348 37.77 7.06 -2.22
N SER A 349 37.57 5.93 -1.52
CA SER A 349 36.38 5.07 -1.63
C SER A 349 35.17 5.55 -0.81
N SER A 350 35.40 6.35 0.23
CA SER A 350 34.35 6.94 1.07
C SER A 350 33.60 8.08 0.37
N CYS A 351 34.26 8.73 -0.61
CA CYS A 351 33.74 9.84 -1.38
C CYS A 351 32.60 9.44 -2.32
N GLU A 352 32.71 8.29 -3.02
CA GLU A 352 31.67 7.84 -3.94
C GLU A 352 30.40 7.38 -3.22
N MET A 353 30.54 6.65 -2.10
CA MET A 353 29.40 6.22 -1.28
C MET A 353 28.68 7.42 -0.65
N SER A 354 29.42 8.44 -0.20
CA SER A 354 28.84 9.69 0.30
C SER A 354 28.11 10.48 -0.81
N ARG A 355 28.66 10.53 -2.04
CA ARG A 355 28.00 11.16 -3.21
C ARG A 355 26.72 10.42 -3.61
N ARG A 356 26.72 9.09 -3.62
CA ARG A 356 25.53 8.25 -3.87
C ARG A 356 24.44 8.54 -2.84
N GLY A 357 24.80 8.53 -1.55
CA GLY A 357 23.89 8.86 -0.45
C GLY A 357 23.32 10.28 -0.56
N GLN A 358 24.14 11.27 -0.91
CA GLN A 358 23.68 12.66 -1.12
C GLN A 358 22.71 12.78 -2.29
N LYS A 359 22.98 12.11 -3.42
CA LYS A 359 22.08 12.10 -4.59
C LYS A 359 20.73 11.51 -4.24
N LEU A 360 20.71 10.37 -3.52
CA LEU A 360 19.47 9.73 -3.08
C LEU A 360 18.73 10.60 -2.05
N TRP A 361 19.46 11.14 -1.06
CA TRP A 361 18.88 12.05 -0.07
C TRP A 361 18.23 13.26 -0.74
N GLY A 362 18.88 13.83 -1.76
CA GLY A 362 18.36 14.92 -2.57
C GLY A 362 16.96 14.67 -3.13
N ARG A 363 16.66 13.43 -3.57
CA ARG A 363 15.39 13.03 -4.19
C ARG A 363 14.20 13.05 -3.24
N PHE A 364 14.41 12.87 -1.93
CA PHE A 364 13.29 12.88 -0.99
C PHE A 364 12.69 14.28 -0.85
N SER A 365 11.36 14.34 -0.77
CA SER A 365 10.65 15.58 -0.44
C SER A 365 11.08 16.09 0.95
N SER A 366 11.00 17.41 1.16
CA SER A 366 11.28 18.03 2.47
C SER A 366 10.49 17.35 3.60
N TYR A 367 9.24 17.00 3.31
CA TYR A 367 8.35 16.29 4.20
C TYR A 367 8.84 14.88 4.59
N VAL A 368 9.34 14.09 3.64
CA VAL A 368 9.88 12.76 3.95
C VAL A 368 11.20 12.88 4.71
N LYS A 369 12.05 13.85 4.34
CA LYS A 369 13.34 14.12 5.01
C LYS A 369 13.18 14.40 6.51
N GLU A 370 12.22 15.22 6.90
CA GLU A 370 11.96 15.52 8.32
C GLU A 370 11.62 14.26 9.13
N ILE A 371 10.96 13.29 8.49
CA ILE A 371 10.43 12.10 9.16
C ILE A 371 11.46 10.98 9.23
N ILE A 372 12.33 10.86 8.22
CA ILE A 372 13.39 9.85 8.18
C ILE A 372 14.73 10.35 8.77
N ALA A 373 14.92 11.66 8.95
CA ALA A 373 16.13 12.22 9.56
C ALA A 373 16.53 11.58 10.91
N PRO A 374 15.59 11.25 11.83
CA PRO A 374 15.93 10.54 13.06
C PRO A 374 16.59 9.18 12.80
N CYS A 375 16.19 8.48 11.73
CA CYS A 375 16.68 7.16 11.36
C CYS A 375 18.13 7.16 10.85
N LEU A 376 18.70 8.32 10.50
CA LEU A 376 20.12 8.43 10.12
C LEU A 376 21.05 8.20 11.30
N THR A 377 20.60 8.51 12.52
CA THR A 377 21.43 8.47 13.73
C THR A 377 21.00 7.38 14.71
N SER A 378 19.86 6.74 14.47
CA SER A 378 19.33 5.70 15.35
C SER A 378 20.14 4.40 15.28
N ARG A 379 20.05 3.62 16.36
CA ARG A 379 20.70 2.31 16.50
C ARG A 379 19.66 1.21 16.80
N PHE A 380 18.61 1.14 15.99
CA PHE A 380 17.67 0.03 16.08
C PHE A 380 18.36 -1.26 15.64
N HIS A 381 18.05 -2.37 16.32
CA HIS A 381 18.53 -3.71 15.98
C HIS A 381 17.37 -4.69 16.11
N LEU A 382 17.15 -5.51 15.09
CA LEU A 382 16.29 -6.69 15.21
C LEU A 382 17.10 -7.83 15.83
N PRO A 383 16.55 -8.59 16.79
CA PRO A 383 17.09 -9.89 17.13
C PRO A 383 17.24 -10.74 15.87
N SER A 384 18.40 -11.39 15.70
CA SER A 384 18.57 -12.41 14.68
C SER A 384 17.66 -13.59 15.04
N VAL A 385 16.63 -13.82 14.24
CA VAL A 385 15.83 -15.04 14.37
C VAL A 385 16.46 -16.06 13.44
N ASN A 386 16.98 -17.14 14.03
CA ASN A 386 17.41 -18.30 13.25
C ASN A 386 16.16 -19.02 12.76
N ASP A 387 15.89 -18.90 11.48
CA ASP A 387 14.70 -19.47 10.86
C ASP A 387 15.02 -20.86 10.31
N ALA A 388 14.32 -21.88 10.81
CA ALA A 388 14.30 -23.17 10.16
C ALA A 388 13.60 -23.03 8.81
N ALA A 389 14.23 -23.50 7.73
CA ALA A 389 13.65 -23.51 6.39
C ALA A 389 12.37 -24.37 6.40
N LEU A 390 11.23 -23.75 6.07
CA LEU A 390 9.98 -24.47 5.88
C LEU A 390 10.07 -25.26 4.57
N LEU A 391 10.05 -26.59 4.67
CA LEU A 391 10.01 -27.50 3.53
C LEU A 391 8.57 -27.61 2.98
N GLY A 392 8.43 -27.56 1.66
CA GLY A 392 7.16 -27.70 0.96
C GLY A 392 6.35 -26.40 0.78
N PRO A 393 5.12 -26.50 0.22
CA PRO A 393 4.23 -25.36 0.03
C PRO A 393 3.67 -24.85 1.36
N ILE A 394 3.62 -23.53 1.50
CA ILE A 394 3.16 -22.80 2.67
C ILE A 394 1.63 -22.67 2.65
N TYR A 395 1.06 -22.47 1.47
CA TYR A 395 -0.37 -22.24 1.30
C TYR A 395 -1.21 -23.38 1.85
N ARG A 396 -2.29 -22.99 2.54
CA ARG A 396 -3.35 -23.89 2.98
C ARG A 396 -4.67 -23.14 2.82
N PRO A 397 -5.75 -23.78 2.34
CA PRO A 397 -7.05 -23.12 2.16
C PRO A 397 -7.61 -22.47 3.43
N THR A 398 -7.25 -23.00 4.61
CA THR A 398 -7.68 -22.47 5.91
C THR A 398 -6.83 -21.28 6.42
N MET A 399 -5.75 -20.94 5.74
CA MET A 399 -4.85 -19.86 6.14
C MET A 399 -5.38 -18.51 5.67
N SER A 400 -5.19 -17.47 6.48
CA SER A 400 -5.52 -16.11 6.05
C SER A 400 -4.51 -15.59 5.03
N PHE A 401 -4.97 -14.78 4.07
CA PHE A 401 -4.15 -14.16 3.04
C PHE A 401 -2.89 -13.47 3.63
N ARG A 402 -3.08 -12.66 4.69
CA ARG A 402 -1.97 -11.97 5.37
C ARG A 402 -0.91 -12.93 5.92
N ARG A 403 -1.34 -14.05 6.49
CA ARG A 403 -0.44 -15.04 7.09
C ARG A 403 0.33 -15.79 6.01
N TRP A 404 -0.33 -16.14 4.91
CA TRP A 404 0.29 -16.77 3.76
C TRP A 404 1.37 -15.87 3.14
N ILE A 405 1.04 -14.63 2.77
CA ILE A 405 2.00 -13.67 2.19
C ILE A 405 3.20 -13.43 3.11
N TYR A 406 2.97 -13.26 4.42
CA TYR A 406 4.06 -13.08 5.38
C TYR A 406 5.04 -14.26 5.38
N TYR A 407 4.54 -15.49 5.46
CA TYR A 407 5.41 -16.67 5.46
C TYR A 407 6.09 -16.87 4.11
N TRP A 408 5.41 -16.58 3.01
CA TRP A 408 5.97 -16.72 1.68
C TRP A 408 7.12 -15.72 1.46
N ILE A 409 6.92 -14.45 1.78
CA ILE A 409 7.98 -13.44 1.73
C ILE A 409 9.14 -13.79 2.64
N ARG A 410 8.87 -14.31 3.85
CA ARG A 410 9.92 -14.74 4.78
C ARG A 410 10.77 -15.88 4.19
N LYS A 411 10.13 -16.88 3.57
CA LYS A 411 10.82 -17.97 2.86
C LYS A 411 11.64 -17.41 1.67
N LEU A 412 11.04 -16.56 0.84
CA LEU A 412 11.74 -15.93 -0.30
C LEU A 412 12.94 -15.08 0.15
N THR A 413 12.81 -14.33 1.24
CA THR A 413 13.90 -13.50 1.80
C THR A 413 15.06 -14.37 2.27
N SER A 414 14.79 -15.57 2.81
CA SER A 414 15.85 -16.51 3.21
C SER A 414 16.62 -17.13 2.03
N HIS A 415 15.99 -17.18 0.86
CA HIS A 415 16.58 -17.67 -0.38
C HIS A 415 17.13 -16.56 -1.28
N ALA A 416 16.93 -15.28 -0.92
CA ALA A 416 17.37 -14.15 -1.73
C ALA A 416 18.90 -14.03 -1.73
N THR A 417 19.46 -13.72 -2.90
CA THR A 417 20.90 -13.61 -3.11
C THR A 417 21.26 -12.30 -3.84
N GLY A 418 22.53 -11.89 -3.76
CA GLY A 418 23.06 -10.69 -4.43
C GLY A 418 22.88 -9.37 -3.65
N SER A 419 23.00 -8.24 -4.35
CA SER A 419 22.96 -6.88 -3.76
C SER A 419 21.62 -6.57 -3.09
N ARG A 420 20.52 -7.10 -3.65
CA ARG A 420 19.15 -6.86 -3.18
C ARG A 420 18.79 -7.61 -1.89
N TYR A 421 19.56 -8.63 -1.49
CA TYR A 421 19.35 -9.33 -0.21
C TYR A 421 19.33 -8.35 0.97
N GLY A 422 20.22 -7.35 0.97
CA GLY A 422 20.25 -6.32 2.02
C GLY A 422 18.93 -5.55 2.12
N ILE A 423 18.35 -5.18 0.97
CA ILE A 423 17.09 -4.43 0.87
C ILE A 423 15.93 -5.27 1.43
N PHE A 424 15.85 -6.54 1.04
CA PHE A 424 14.80 -7.44 1.50
C PHE A 424 14.93 -7.76 3.00
N SER A 425 16.15 -8.02 3.47
CA SER A 425 16.42 -8.30 4.88
C SER A 425 16.10 -7.10 5.79
N ALA A 426 16.34 -5.87 5.32
CA ALA A 426 15.93 -4.64 6.01
C ALA A 426 14.41 -4.58 6.23
N CYS A 427 13.62 -5.03 5.25
CA CYS A 427 12.16 -4.97 5.30
C CYS A 427 11.50 -6.13 6.06
N ARG A 428 12.26 -7.11 6.56
CA ARG A 428 11.71 -8.34 7.17
C ARG A 428 10.73 -8.10 8.33
N GLY A 429 10.97 -7.05 9.13
CA GLY A 429 10.13 -6.73 10.29
C GLY A 429 8.79 -6.10 9.88
N ILE A 430 8.82 -5.17 8.92
CA ILE A 430 7.64 -4.38 8.54
C ILE A 430 6.64 -5.20 7.70
N VAL A 431 7.11 -6.18 6.92
CA VAL A 431 6.26 -7.05 6.07
C VAL A 431 5.17 -7.77 6.89
N ARG A 432 5.42 -8.06 8.17
CA ARG A 432 4.42 -8.67 9.07
C ARG A 432 3.22 -7.75 9.33
N HIS A 433 3.45 -6.45 9.31
CA HIS A 433 2.51 -5.44 9.82
C HIS A 433 1.89 -4.61 8.70
N ASP A 434 2.61 -4.36 7.60
CA ASP A 434 2.13 -3.56 6.47
C ASP A 434 2.00 -4.40 5.19
N MET A 435 0.77 -4.83 4.91
CA MET A 435 0.43 -5.63 3.72
C MET A 435 0.72 -4.94 2.38
N PRO A 436 0.46 -3.63 2.20
CA PRO A 436 0.81 -2.95 0.95
C PRO A 436 2.31 -3.01 0.64
N THR A 437 3.18 -2.82 1.64
CA THR A 437 4.64 -2.99 1.47
C THR A 437 4.98 -4.45 1.14
N ALA A 438 4.33 -5.41 1.78
CA ALA A 438 4.53 -6.83 1.51
C ALA A 438 4.20 -7.18 0.05
N LEU A 439 3.05 -6.73 -0.46
CA LEU A 439 2.62 -6.99 -1.84
C LEU A 439 3.48 -6.25 -2.87
N TYR A 440 3.94 -5.04 -2.55
CA TYR A 440 4.88 -4.32 -3.42
C TYR A 440 6.23 -5.05 -3.54
N LEU A 441 6.73 -5.64 -2.45
CA LEU A 441 8.01 -6.38 -2.44
C LEU A 441 7.93 -7.76 -3.09
N LEU A 442 6.74 -8.37 -3.13
CA LEU A 442 6.56 -9.76 -3.58
C LEU A 442 7.11 -10.01 -5.00
N PRO A 443 6.79 -9.21 -6.03
CA PRO A 443 7.34 -9.40 -7.38
C PRO A 443 8.88 -9.33 -7.42
N TYR A 444 9.49 -8.41 -6.68
CA TYR A 444 10.95 -8.26 -6.63
C TYR A 444 11.64 -9.47 -5.97
N LEU A 445 11.03 -10.01 -4.90
CA LEU A 445 11.53 -11.18 -4.18
C LEU A 445 11.44 -12.44 -5.03
N VAL A 446 10.29 -12.66 -5.69
CA VAL A 446 10.10 -13.79 -6.59
C VAL A 446 11.07 -13.69 -7.76
N LEU A 447 11.18 -12.52 -8.41
CA LEU A 447 12.12 -12.33 -9.51
C LEU A 447 13.57 -12.61 -9.07
N ASN A 448 14.00 -12.11 -7.92
CA ASN A 448 15.35 -12.38 -7.41
C ASN A 448 15.59 -13.88 -7.17
N ALA A 449 14.63 -14.57 -6.53
CA ALA A 449 14.73 -16.00 -6.26
C ALA A 449 14.72 -16.85 -7.56
N VAL A 450 14.00 -16.42 -8.60
CA VAL A 450 13.94 -17.12 -9.89
C VAL A 450 15.19 -16.86 -10.73
N CYS A 451 15.70 -15.64 -10.75
CA CYS A 451 16.88 -15.27 -11.53
C CYS A 451 18.19 -15.80 -10.95
N TYR A 452 18.31 -15.85 -9.61
CA TYR A 452 19.57 -16.16 -8.92
C TYR A 452 19.51 -17.36 -7.96
N GLY A 453 18.34 -17.99 -7.79
CA GLY A 453 18.15 -19.11 -6.88
C GLY A 453 18.50 -20.48 -7.49
N THR A 454 18.49 -21.50 -6.65
CA THR A 454 18.72 -22.90 -7.06
C THR A 454 17.50 -23.46 -7.82
N PRO A 455 17.65 -24.52 -8.65
CA PRO A 455 16.50 -25.16 -9.30
C PRO A 455 15.43 -25.64 -8.31
N GLU A 456 15.81 -26.08 -7.10
CA GLU A 456 14.86 -26.48 -6.05
C GLU A 456 14.07 -25.28 -5.52
N ALA A 457 14.72 -24.12 -5.38
CA ALA A 457 14.05 -22.89 -4.97
C ALA A 457 13.03 -22.44 -6.04
N ARG A 458 13.37 -22.58 -7.32
CA ARG A 458 12.47 -22.30 -8.45
C ARG A 458 11.26 -23.24 -8.44
N GLN A 459 11.49 -24.55 -8.32
CA GLN A 459 10.40 -25.52 -8.24
C GLN A 459 9.49 -25.27 -7.03
N SER A 460 10.06 -24.92 -5.88
CA SER A 460 9.33 -24.57 -4.66
C SER A 460 8.41 -23.35 -4.86
N ILE A 461 8.79 -22.38 -5.71
CA ILE A 461 7.92 -21.24 -6.10
C ILE A 461 6.81 -21.71 -7.02
N THR A 462 7.12 -22.54 -8.02
CA THR A 462 6.12 -23.15 -8.92
C THR A 462 5.07 -23.93 -8.12
N ASP A 463 5.51 -24.78 -7.19
CA ASP A 463 4.64 -25.60 -6.35
C ASP A 463 3.74 -24.75 -5.46
N GLU A 464 4.23 -23.63 -4.94
CA GLU A 464 3.44 -22.68 -4.15
C GLU A 464 2.33 -22.05 -5.01
N ILE A 465 2.67 -21.59 -6.22
CA ILE A 465 1.72 -20.99 -7.16
C ILE A 465 0.65 -22.03 -7.55
N LEU A 466 1.08 -23.24 -7.90
CA LEU A 466 0.18 -24.34 -8.25
C LEU A 466 -0.70 -24.77 -7.09
N SER A 467 -0.20 -24.72 -5.84
CA SER A 467 -1.00 -25.06 -4.65
C SER A 467 -2.22 -24.15 -4.52
N VAL A 468 -2.05 -22.84 -4.72
CA VAL A 468 -3.16 -21.87 -4.67
C VAL A 468 -4.09 -22.05 -5.86
N LEU A 469 -3.54 -22.16 -7.07
CA LEU A 469 -4.35 -22.29 -8.28
C LEU A 469 -5.16 -23.60 -8.31
N ASN A 470 -4.56 -24.73 -7.92
CA ASN A 470 -5.26 -26.02 -7.88
C ASN A 470 -6.31 -26.08 -6.76
N ALA A 471 -6.05 -25.45 -5.61
CA ALA A 471 -7.06 -25.31 -4.57
C ALA A 471 -8.25 -24.49 -5.08
N ALA A 472 -7.99 -23.40 -5.80
CA ALA A 472 -9.05 -22.58 -6.39
C ALA A 472 -9.81 -23.29 -7.52
N ALA A 473 -9.13 -24.11 -8.33
CA ALA A 473 -9.74 -24.87 -9.42
C ALA A 473 -10.57 -26.08 -8.94
N SER A 474 -10.17 -26.75 -7.85
CA SER A 474 -10.82 -27.99 -7.37
C SER A 474 -12.14 -27.77 -6.61
N GLU A 475 -12.30 -26.62 -5.94
CA GLU A 475 -13.56 -26.26 -5.28
C GLU A 475 -14.72 -25.99 -6.28
N SER A 476 -14.46 -26.00 -7.59
CA SER A 476 -15.49 -25.89 -8.64
C SER A 476 -16.53 -27.02 -8.65
N SER A 477 -16.31 -28.11 -7.93
CA SER A 477 -17.23 -29.26 -7.85
C SER A 477 -18.18 -29.23 -6.63
N GLY A 478 -18.07 -28.23 -5.76
CA GLY A 478 -18.87 -28.12 -4.52
C GLY A 478 -19.75 -26.87 -4.51
N ALA A 479 -21.03 -27.06 -4.20
CA ALA A 479 -22.08 -26.04 -4.14
C ALA A 479 -21.65 -24.66 -3.62
N ILE A 480 -22.23 -23.64 -4.26
CA ILE A 480 -22.19 -22.20 -3.94
C ILE A 480 -22.54 -21.98 -2.45
N VAL A 481 -21.56 -22.10 -1.56
CA VAL A 481 -21.65 -21.60 -0.19
C VAL A 481 -20.83 -20.31 -0.13
N GLN A 482 -21.40 -19.28 -0.76
CA GLN A 482 -21.00 -17.90 -0.51
C GLN A 482 -21.27 -17.57 0.96
N GLY A 483 -20.23 -17.17 1.68
CA GLY A 483 -20.43 -16.65 3.02
C GLY A 483 -19.17 -16.13 3.69
N VAL A 484 -18.13 -16.96 3.85
CA VAL A 484 -16.99 -16.57 4.72
C VAL A 484 -15.62 -17.08 4.25
N THR A 485 -15.55 -18.24 3.59
CA THR A 485 -14.27 -18.85 3.16
C THR A 485 -13.88 -18.54 1.71
N GLY A 486 -14.85 -18.29 0.81
CA GLY A 486 -14.61 -18.03 -0.62
C GLY A 486 -13.72 -16.81 -0.88
N GLY A 487 -13.97 -15.69 -0.19
CA GLY A 487 -13.23 -14.44 -0.42
C GLY A 487 -11.74 -14.49 -0.03
N GLN A 488 -11.32 -15.39 0.87
CA GLN A 488 -9.89 -15.50 1.20
C GLN A 488 -9.09 -16.18 0.07
N SER A 489 -9.69 -17.15 -0.62
CA SER A 489 -9.06 -17.83 -1.76
C SER A 489 -8.90 -16.87 -2.94
N GLU A 490 -9.93 -16.06 -3.22
CA GLU A 490 -9.93 -15.09 -4.33
C GLU A 490 -8.82 -14.04 -4.21
N VAL A 491 -8.60 -13.47 -3.02
CA VAL A 491 -7.52 -12.48 -2.81
C VAL A 491 -6.13 -13.12 -2.99
N CYS A 492 -5.96 -14.39 -2.61
CA CYS A 492 -4.71 -15.12 -2.88
C CYS A 492 -4.49 -15.32 -4.39
N VAL A 493 -5.55 -15.69 -5.11
CA VAL A 493 -5.52 -15.88 -6.57
C VAL A 493 -5.22 -14.56 -7.29
N GLN A 494 -5.83 -13.45 -6.89
CA GLN A 494 -5.55 -12.12 -7.44
C GLN A 494 -4.10 -11.67 -7.22
N ALA A 495 -3.52 -11.97 -6.06
CA ALA A 495 -2.11 -11.69 -5.80
C ALA A 495 -1.18 -12.50 -6.71
N ILE A 496 -1.53 -13.76 -7.01
CA ILE A 496 -0.80 -14.60 -7.97
C ILE A 496 -0.94 -14.05 -9.38
N PHE A 497 -2.14 -13.70 -9.84
CA PHE A 497 -2.29 -13.15 -11.19
C PHE A 497 -1.51 -11.86 -11.36
N THR A 498 -1.58 -10.93 -10.39
CA THR A 498 -0.76 -9.72 -10.40
C THR A 498 0.75 -10.05 -10.47
N LEU A 499 1.20 -11.07 -9.73
CA LEU A 499 2.59 -11.54 -9.79
C LEU A 499 2.96 -12.08 -11.18
N LEU A 500 2.12 -12.94 -11.78
CA LEU A 500 2.35 -13.51 -13.10
C LEU A 500 2.35 -12.44 -14.19
N ASP A 501 1.42 -11.48 -14.12
CA ASP A 501 1.36 -10.35 -15.05
C ASP A 501 2.64 -9.51 -14.97
N ASN A 502 3.11 -9.23 -13.75
CA ASN A 502 4.36 -8.48 -13.54
C ASN A 502 5.59 -9.23 -14.08
N LEU A 503 5.68 -10.55 -13.87
CA LEU A 503 6.78 -11.38 -14.38
C LEU A 503 6.73 -11.50 -15.91
N GLY A 504 5.54 -11.69 -16.48
CA GLY A 504 5.34 -11.73 -17.92
C GLY A 504 5.73 -10.42 -18.60
N GLN A 505 5.28 -9.29 -18.04
CA GLN A 505 5.66 -7.96 -18.54
C GLN A 505 7.17 -7.75 -18.49
N TRP A 506 7.84 -8.17 -17.42
CA TRP A 506 9.30 -8.05 -17.32
C TRP A 506 10.03 -8.89 -18.39
N VAL A 507 9.54 -10.10 -18.68
CA VAL A 507 10.08 -10.93 -19.77
C VAL A 507 9.91 -10.24 -21.12
N ASP A 508 8.74 -9.64 -21.38
CA ASP A 508 8.45 -8.97 -22.64
C ASP A 508 9.27 -7.69 -22.81
N ASP A 509 9.41 -6.89 -21.75
CA ASP A 509 10.25 -5.68 -21.73
C ASP A 509 11.71 -6.03 -22.03
N LEU A 510 12.26 -7.08 -21.41
CA LEU A 510 13.62 -7.55 -21.68
C LEU A 510 13.80 -8.06 -23.11
N LYS A 511 12.85 -8.85 -23.62
CA LYS A 511 12.90 -9.33 -25.01
C LYS A 511 12.89 -8.15 -25.99
N GLN A 512 12.08 -7.13 -25.70
CA GLN A 512 12.03 -5.91 -26.49
C GLN A 512 13.36 -5.14 -26.43
N GLU A 513 13.96 -4.98 -25.26
CA GLU A 513 15.26 -4.31 -25.11
C GLU A 513 16.39 -5.05 -25.83
N ILE A 514 16.42 -6.38 -25.76
CA ILE A 514 17.37 -7.22 -26.49
C ILE A 514 17.18 -7.05 -28.01
N ALA A 515 15.93 -7.07 -28.50
CA ALA A 515 15.63 -6.88 -29.92
C ALA A 515 16.06 -5.50 -30.43
N LEU A 516 15.81 -4.45 -29.65
CA LEU A 516 16.25 -3.08 -29.96
C LEU A 516 17.78 -2.99 -29.99
N SER A 517 18.46 -3.58 -29.00
CA SER A 517 19.93 -3.61 -28.92
C SER A 517 20.57 -4.33 -30.11
N GLN A 518 20.01 -5.47 -30.51
CA GLN A 518 20.46 -6.22 -31.70
C GLN A 518 20.23 -5.42 -33.00
N SER A 519 19.11 -4.71 -33.12
CA SER A 519 18.82 -3.85 -34.28
C SER A 519 19.77 -2.65 -34.37
N ASN A 520 20.12 -2.04 -33.24
CA ASN A 520 21.07 -0.93 -33.16
C ASN A 520 22.49 -1.37 -33.52
N ASN A 521 22.92 -2.56 -33.08
CA ASN A 521 24.21 -3.14 -33.45
C ASN A 521 24.26 -3.52 -34.94
N ALA A 522 23.17 -4.01 -35.52
CA ALA A 522 23.08 -4.30 -36.96
C ALA A 522 23.11 -3.03 -37.84
N MET A 523 22.59 -1.91 -37.34
CA MET A 523 22.65 -0.59 -37.99
C MET A 523 24.02 0.07 -37.84
N ALA A 524 24.66 -0.03 -36.67
CA ALA A 524 26.02 0.48 -36.43
C ALA A 524 27.10 -0.30 -37.20
N GLY A 525 26.89 -1.59 -37.43
CA GLY A 525 27.77 -2.46 -38.22
C GLY A 525 27.91 -2.07 -39.71
N ARG A 526 27.12 -1.12 -40.22
CA ARG A 526 27.29 -0.57 -41.59
C ARG A 526 28.19 0.66 -41.67
N GLN A 527 28.59 1.28 -40.55
CA GLN A 527 29.46 2.48 -40.54
C GLN A 527 30.81 2.31 -39.84
N ALA A 528 31.05 1.24 -39.09
CA ALA A 528 32.34 1.01 -38.43
C ALA A 528 33.15 -0.08 -39.15
N GLY A 529 33.85 0.30 -40.21
CA GLY A 529 34.91 -0.52 -40.77
C GLY A 529 36.12 -0.54 -39.82
N LYS A 530 36.51 -1.75 -39.38
CA LYS A 530 37.78 -2.13 -38.76
C LYS A 530 38.36 -1.15 -37.71
N LEU A 531 38.31 -1.54 -36.43
CA LEU A 531 39.48 -1.66 -35.55
C LEU A 531 39.06 -2.13 -34.14
N ASN A 532 39.73 -3.20 -33.71
CA ASN A 532 39.87 -3.77 -32.36
C ASN A 532 38.66 -4.47 -31.69
N GLU A 533 38.74 -5.80 -31.76
CA GLU A 533 38.13 -6.77 -30.84
C GLU A 533 38.66 -6.54 -29.41
N GLU A 534 37.82 -5.98 -28.53
CA GLU A 534 37.99 -6.12 -27.08
C GLU A 534 36.73 -6.74 -26.47
N SER A 535 36.91 -7.99 -26.03
CA SER A 535 35.91 -8.98 -25.65
C SER A 535 35.23 -8.76 -24.28
N CYS A 536 34.91 -7.52 -23.89
CA CYS A 536 34.49 -7.21 -22.52
C CYS A 536 32.99 -6.92 -22.30
N SER A 537 32.09 -7.16 -23.25
CA SER A 537 30.63 -6.90 -23.08
C SER A 537 29.69 -8.10 -23.26
N ASN A 538 30.17 -9.28 -23.68
CA ASN A 538 29.28 -10.42 -23.99
C ASN A 538 28.75 -11.17 -22.74
N ASN A 539 29.49 -11.21 -21.64
CA ASN A 539 29.10 -12.00 -20.45
C ASN A 539 27.82 -11.50 -19.75
N GLY A 540 27.51 -10.20 -19.83
CA GLY A 540 26.31 -9.62 -19.20
C GLY A 540 25.02 -9.97 -19.94
N HIS A 541 25.06 -9.95 -21.28
CA HIS A 541 23.90 -10.30 -22.12
C HIS A 541 23.55 -11.78 -22.01
N ASP A 542 24.56 -12.66 -21.97
CA ASP A 542 24.36 -14.10 -21.79
C ASP A 542 23.70 -14.40 -20.43
N GLN A 543 24.08 -13.67 -19.38
CA GLN A 543 23.47 -13.83 -18.05
C GLN A 543 22.00 -13.36 -18.02
N LEU A 544 21.67 -12.24 -18.66
CA LEU A 544 20.29 -11.74 -18.77
C LEU A 544 19.40 -12.69 -19.58
N LEU A 545 19.94 -13.31 -20.64
CA LEU A 545 19.24 -14.32 -21.44
C LEU A 545 18.91 -15.58 -20.60
N VAL A 546 19.86 -16.06 -19.80
CA VAL A 546 19.64 -17.18 -18.89
C VAL A 546 18.56 -16.83 -17.85
N GLN A 547 18.61 -15.63 -17.28
CA GLN A 547 17.59 -15.16 -16.34
C GLN A 547 16.20 -15.08 -16.98
N CYS A 548 16.11 -14.52 -18.19
CA CYS A 548 14.88 -14.45 -18.97
C CYS A 548 14.32 -15.87 -19.25
N SER A 549 15.19 -16.82 -19.61
CA SER A 549 14.82 -18.22 -19.81
C SER A 549 14.27 -18.86 -18.53
N ASN A 550 14.88 -18.61 -17.37
CA ASN A 550 14.42 -19.16 -16.09
C ASN A 550 13.02 -18.66 -15.72
N VAL A 551 12.72 -17.38 -15.98
CA VAL A 551 11.38 -16.81 -15.72
C VAL A 551 10.37 -17.32 -16.75
N ALA A 552 10.75 -17.43 -18.02
CA ALA A 552 9.89 -18.01 -19.05
C ALA A 552 9.55 -19.50 -18.76
N GLU A 553 10.52 -20.27 -18.27
CA GLU A 553 10.33 -21.67 -17.85
C GLU A 553 9.33 -21.78 -16.69
N LEU A 554 9.43 -20.89 -15.69
CA LEU A 554 8.46 -20.81 -14.59
C LEU A 554 7.04 -20.52 -15.10
N LEU A 555 6.88 -19.55 -16.00
CA LEU A 555 5.58 -19.19 -16.57
C LEU A 555 5.00 -20.34 -17.42
N ALA A 556 5.85 -21.05 -18.16
CA ALA A 556 5.45 -22.20 -18.97
C ALA A 556 5.10 -23.44 -18.13
N ALA A 557 5.68 -23.59 -16.93
CA ALA A 557 5.40 -24.70 -16.03
C ALA A 557 3.96 -24.68 -15.45
N ILE A 558 3.27 -23.54 -15.52
CA ILE A 558 1.91 -23.38 -15.01
C ILE A 558 0.89 -23.76 -16.09
N PRO A 559 0.02 -24.76 -15.87
CA PRO A 559 -0.96 -25.16 -16.86
C PRO A 559 -1.97 -24.06 -17.17
N LYS A 560 -2.10 -23.71 -18.46
CA LYS A 560 -3.05 -22.69 -18.96
C LYS A 560 -4.51 -23.02 -18.64
N VAL A 561 -4.88 -24.30 -18.66
CA VAL A 561 -6.24 -24.75 -18.28
C VAL A 561 -6.53 -24.42 -16.81
N THR A 562 -5.56 -24.62 -15.92
CA THR A 562 -5.71 -24.26 -14.50
C THR A 562 -5.88 -22.76 -14.36
N LEU A 563 -5.05 -21.95 -15.04
CA LEU A 563 -5.17 -20.49 -15.05
C LEU A 563 -6.52 -20.01 -15.60
N ALA A 564 -7.05 -20.65 -16.62
CA ALA A 564 -8.35 -20.32 -17.19
C ALA A 564 -9.50 -20.63 -16.22
N LYS A 565 -9.51 -21.82 -15.62
CA LYS A 565 -10.53 -22.23 -14.64
C LYS A 565 -10.52 -21.36 -13.38
N THR A 566 -9.35 -21.00 -12.88
CA THR A 566 -9.23 -20.10 -11.73
C THR A 566 -9.63 -18.67 -12.08
N SER A 567 -9.26 -18.17 -13.26
CA SER A 567 -9.69 -16.85 -13.75
C SER A 567 -11.20 -16.75 -13.90
N PHE A 568 -11.83 -17.79 -14.45
CA PHE A 568 -13.28 -17.87 -14.61
C PHE A 568 -13.99 -17.83 -13.25
N ARG A 569 -13.49 -18.57 -12.27
CA ARG A 569 -14.01 -18.53 -10.89
C ARG A 569 -13.92 -17.13 -10.26
N CYS A 570 -12.84 -16.40 -10.52
CA CYS A 570 -12.66 -15.03 -10.02
C CYS A 570 -13.42 -13.97 -10.83
N GLN A 571 -14.33 -14.37 -11.73
CA GLN A 571 -15.08 -13.48 -12.63
C GLN A 571 -14.19 -12.62 -13.55
N ALA A 572 -12.94 -13.04 -13.77
CA ALA A 572 -12.01 -12.40 -14.68
C ALA A 572 -12.15 -13.04 -16.07
N HIS A 573 -13.32 -12.90 -16.70
CA HIS A 573 -13.68 -13.62 -17.92
C HIS A 573 -12.72 -13.34 -19.10
N ALA A 574 -12.28 -12.09 -19.28
CA ALA A 574 -11.33 -11.73 -20.34
C ALA A 574 -9.97 -12.43 -20.17
N ARG A 575 -9.50 -12.58 -18.92
CA ARG A 575 -8.26 -13.32 -18.60
C ARG A 575 -8.46 -14.82 -18.80
N ALA A 576 -9.61 -15.35 -18.40
CA ALA A 576 -9.96 -16.75 -18.62
C ALA A 576 -9.95 -17.09 -20.12
N LEU A 577 -10.54 -16.21 -20.94
CA LEU A 577 -10.55 -16.33 -22.40
C LEU A 577 -9.14 -16.35 -22.97
N ALA A 578 -8.29 -15.39 -22.59
CA ALA A 578 -6.92 -15.31 -23.10
C ALA A 578 -6.10 -16.58 -22.83
N TYR A 579 -6.17 -17.14 -21.60
CA TYR A 579 -5.46 -18.37 -21.28
C TYR A 579 -6.04 -19.60 -21.97
N PHE A 580 -7.36 -19.71 -22.02
CA PHE A 580 -8.00 -20.88 -22.60
C PHE A 580 -7.88 -20.90 -24.12
N GLU A 581 -8.02 -19.75 -24.78
CA GLU A 581 -7.80 -19.63 -26.22
C GLU A 581 -6.36 -19.97 -26.58
N SER A 582 -5.39 -19.50 -25.80
CA SER A 582 -3.98 -19.87 -26.00
C SER A 582 -3.76 -21.38 -25.84
N HIS A 583 -4.43 -22.03 -24.89
CA HIS A 583 -4.37 -23.49 -24.72
C HIS A 583 -4.97 -24.24 -25.91
N VAL A 584 -6.15 -23.83 -26.37
CA VAL A 584 -6.84 -24.44 -27.51
C VAL A 584 -6.05 -24.25 -28.80
N ARG A 585 -5.42 -23.08 -29.00
CA ARG A 585 -4.56 -22.81 -30.16
C ARG A 585 -3.33 -23.72 -30.19
N GLU A 586 -2.72 -24.02 -29.05
CA GLU A 586 -1.58 -24.95 -28.96
C GLU A 586 -1.99 -26.42 -29.14
N LYS A 587 -3.16 -26.81 -28.65
CA LYS A 587 -3.67 -28.20 -28.70
C LYS A 587 -4.25 -28.54 -30.06
N SER A 588 -5.08 -27.65 -30.62
CA SER A 588 -5.91 -27.89 -31.79
C SER A 588 -5.50 -27.05 -33.00
N GLY A 589 -4.65 -26.03 -32.88
CA GLY A 589 -4.33 -25.13 -33.99
C GLY A 589 -5.34 -23.98 -34.14
N SER A 590 -5.39 -23.34 -35.30
CA SER A 590 -6.23 -22.16 -35.57
C SER A 590 -7.07 -22.38 -36.82
N SER A 591 -8.27 -21.77 -36.86
CA SER A 591 -9.18 -21.85 -38.01
C SER A 591 -8.91 -20.79 -39.08
N ASN A 592 -7.79 -20.05 -38.99
CA ASN A 592 -7.45 -19.07 -40.03
C ASN A 592 -6.76 -19.76 -41.24
N PRO A 593 -6.92 -19.24 -42.48
CA PRO A 593 -6.30 -19.83 -43.68
C PRO A 593 -4.76 -19.82 -43.68
N ALA A 594 -4.15 -19.07 -42.77
CA ALA A 594 -2.71 -18.94 -42.57
C ALA A 594 -2.19 -19.82 -41.42
N ALA A 595 -3.03 -20.68 -40.84
CA ALA A 595 -2.70 -21.50 -39.69
C ALA A 595 -2.03 -22.79 -40.17
N GLU A 596 -0.99 -23.22 -39.47
CA GLU A 596 -0.22 -24.43 -39.82
C GLU A 596 -1.05 -25.71 -39.70
N CYS A 597 -2.09 -25.71 -38.84
CA CYS A 597 -3.02 -26.82 -38.64
C CYS A 597 -4.47 -26.31 -38.56
N SER A 598 -5.36 -26.86 -39.38
CA SER A 598 -6.82 -26.66 -39.29
C SER A 598 -7.38 -27.44 -38.11
N GLY A 599 -7.84 -26.72 -37.09
CA GLY A 599 -8.18 -27.33 -35.81
C GLY A 599 -9.54 -28.03 -35.76
N THR A 600 -9.53 -29.29 -35.33
CA THR A 600 -10.74 -29.95 -34.82
C THR A 600 -10.82 -29.63 -33.32
N PHE A 601 -11.86 -28.90 -32.93
CA PHE A 601 -12.09 -28.54 -31.53
C PHE A 601 -12.90 -29.62 -30.83
N SER A 602 -12.55 -29.92 -29.58
CA SER A 602 -13.35 -30.86 -28.79
C SER A 602 -14.61 -30.16 -28.25
N ASP A 603 -15.72 -30.90 -28.18
CA ASP A 603 -16.99 -30.36 -27.68
C ASP A 603 -16.88 -29.89 -26.20
N ASP A 604 -15.96 -30.48 -25.41
CA ASP A 604 -15.66 -30.05 -24.04
C ASP A 604 -14.96 -28.68 -24.00
N ASP A 605 -13.99 -28.45 -24.90
CA ASP A 605 -13.30 -27.16 -24.99
C ASP A 605 -14.26 -26.05 -25.44
N ILE A 606 -15.16 -26.36 -26.39
CA ILE A 606 -16.20 -25.42 -26.84
C ILE A 606 -17.17 -25.10 -25.71
N SER A 607 -17.60 -26.11 -24.93
CA SER A 607 -18.54 -25.89 -23.82
C SER A 607 -17.96 -24.92 -22.79
N PHE A 608 -16.70 -25.08 -22.42
CA PHE A 608 -16.04 -24.17 -21.49
C PHE A 608 -15.80 -22.76 -22.07
N LEU A 609 -15.48 -22.65 -23.37
CA LEU A 609 -15.43 -21.36 -24.06
C LEU A 609 -16.78 -20.65 -24.04
N MET A 610 -17.86 -21.37 -24.30
CA MET A 610 -19.22 -20.81 -24.25
C MET A 610 -19.58 -20.30 -22.85
N GLU A 611 -19.18 -20.99 -21.79
CA GLU A 611 -19.32 -20.47 -20.42
C GLU A 611 -18.55 -19.16 -20.22
N ILE A 612 -17.32 -19.05 -20.73
CA ILE A 612 -16.52 -17.83 -20.64
C ILE A 612 -17.17 -16.68 -21.41
N TYR A 613 -17.57 -16.89 -22.66
CA TYR A 613 -18.25 -15.88 -23.49
C TYR A 613 -19.61 -15.47 -22.92
N GLY A 614 -20.33 -16.41 -22.31
CA GLY A 614 -21.56 -16.13 -21.57
C GLY A 614 -21.32 -15.22 -20.36
N GLY A 615 -20.14 -15.29 -19.73
CA GLY A 615 -19.74 -14.35 -18.67
C GLY A 615 -19.20 -13.00 -19.18
N LEU A 616 -18.78 -12.92 -20.44
CA LEU A 616 -18.42 -11.66 -21.10
C LEU A 616 -19.63 -10.90 -21.66
N ASP A 617 -20.80 -11.53 -21.68
CA ASP A 617 -22.02 -11.03 -22.32
C ASP A 617 -21.80 -10.67 -23.81
N GLU A 618 -21.04 -11.52 -24.53
CA GLU A 618 -20.73 -11.36 -25.96
C GLU A 618 -21.50 -12.40 -26.82
N PRO A 619 -22.72 -12.08 -27.30
CA PRO A 619 -23.56 -13.02 -28.04
C PRO A 619 -22.98 -13.42 -29.40
N ASP A 620 -22.27 -12.52 -30.08
CA ASP A 620 -21.65 -12.78 -31.37
C ASP A 620 -20.59 -13.90 -31.28
N GLY A 621 -19.80 -13.89 -30.20
CA GLY A 621 -18.80 -14.93 -29.93
C GLY A 621 -19.44 -16.29 -29.64
N LEU A 622 -20.56 -16.31 -28.91
CA LEU A 622 -21.32 -17.54 -28.63
C LEU A 622 -21.88 -18.17 -29.91
N LEU A 623 -22.44 -17.37 -30.82
CA LEU A 623 -22.90 -17.82 -32.13
C LEU A 623 -21.76 -18.43 -32.96
N GLY A 624 -20.59 -17.78 -32.94
CA GLY A 624 -19.39 -18.30 -33.60
C GLY A 624 -18.97 -19.67 -33.06
N LEU A 625 -18.95 -19.84 -31.73
CA LEU A 625 -18.56 -21.09 -31.07
C LEU A 625 -19.57 -22.23 -31.28
N ALA A 626 -20.88 -21.93 -31.26
CA ALA A 626 -21.91 -22.94 -31.52
C ALA A 626 -21.80 -23.54 -32.93
N ASN A 627 -21.40 -22.74 -33.93
CA ASN A 627 -21.15 -23.24 -35.28
C ASN A 627 -19.90 -24.12 -35.41
N LEU A 628 -18.95 -24.01 -34.48
CA LEU A 628 -17.74 -24.85 -34.45
C LEU A 628 -17.98 -26.21 -33.79
N ARG A 629 -19.12 -26.39 -33.11
CA ARG A 629 -19.47 -27.62 -32.42
C ARG A 629 -19.94 -28.68 -33.39
N ASN A 630 -19.54 -29.93 -33.17
CA ASN A 630 -19.97 -31.05 -34.03
C ASN A 630 -21.43 -31.46 -33.78
N SER A 631 -21.95 -31.15 -32.58
CA SER A 631 -23.31 -31.47 -32.16
C SER A 631 -24.01 -30.23 -31.61
N SER A 632 -25.15 -29.84 -32.20
CA SER A 632 -25.93 -28.70 -31.70
C SER A 632 -26.68 -29.09 -30.42
N SER A 633 -26.41 -28.39 -29.31
CA SER A 633 -27.16 -28.55 -28.06
C SER A 633 -28.26 -27.49 -27.95
N LEU A 634 -29.45 -27.88 -27.50
CA LEU A 634 -30.54 -26.94 -27.20
C LEU A 634 -30.16 -25.95 -26.09
N GLN A 635 -29.33 -26.38 -25.14
CA GLN A 635 -28.84 -25.53 -24.05
C GLN A 635 -28.00 -24.36 -24.59
N ASP A 636 -27.27 -24.58 -25.67
CA ASP A 636 -26.42 -23.56 -26.30
C ASP A 636 -27.29 -22.46 -26.93
N GLN A 637 -28.38 -22.85 -27.59
CA GLN A 637 -29.33 -21.92 -28.20
C GLN A 637 -30.05 -21.07 -27.15
N LEU A 638 -30.41 -21.67 -26.01
CA LEU A 638 -30.99 -20.93 -24.89
C LEU A 638 -30.02 -19.87 -24.35
N ILE A 639 -28.75 -20.24 -24.10
CA ILE A 639 -27.74 -19.30 -23.60
C ILE A 639 -27.48 -18.19 -24.61
N ILE A 640 -27.37 -18.51 -25.90
CA ILE A 640 -27.20 -17.52 -26.97
C ILE A 640 -28.36 -16.52 -26.98
N ASN A 641 -29.59 -17.02 -26.99
CA ASN A 641 -30.79 -16.17 -27.05
C ASN A 641 -30.98 -15.34 -25.78
N GLU A 642 -30.66 -15.90 -24.61
CA GLU A 642 -30.66 -15.20 -23.32
C GLU A 642 -29.68 -14.02 -23.35
N LYS A 643 -28.45 -14.26 -23.80
CA LYS A 643 -27.39 -13.23 -23.85
C LYS A 643 -27.56 -12.23 -24.98
N ALA A 644 -28.18 -12.61 -26.09
CA ALA A 644 -28.57 -11.70 -27.16
C ALA A 644 -29.78 -10.82 -26.79
N GLY A 645 -30.48 -11.12 -25.69
CA GLY A 645 -31.69 -10.41 -25.27
C GLY A 645 -32.95 -10.83 -26.05
N ASN A 646 -32.89 -11.92 -26.81
CA ASN A 646 -34.01 -12.48 -27.57
C ASN A 646 -34.93 -13.33 -26.67
N TRP A 647 -35.49 -12.72 -25.62
CA TRP A 647 -36.35 -13.41 -24.63
C TRP A 647 -37.63 -14.02 -25.21
N ALA A 648 -38.00 -13.67 -26.44
CA ALA A 648 -39.13 -14.30 -27.14
C ALA A 648 -38.78 -15.68 -27.74
N GLU A 649 -37.50 -15.96 -27.92
CA GLU A 649 -36.94 -17.20 -28.49
C GLU A 649 -36.34 -18.13 -27.42
N VAL A 650 -36.31 -17.68 -26.15
CA VAL A 650 -35.96 -18.44 -24.94
C VAL A 650 -37.24 -19.01 -24.35
#